data_AF-A0A2H3CG74-F1
#
_entry.id   AF-A0A2H3CG74-F1
#
_cell.length_a   1.000
_cell.length_b   1.000
_cell.length_c   1.000
_cell.angle_alpha   90.00
_cell.angle_beta   90.00
_cell.angle_gamma   90.00
#
_symmetry.space_group_name_H-M   'P 1'
#
loop_
_entity.id
_entity.type
_entity.pdbx_description
1 polymer ?
#
loop_
_entity_poly.entity_id
_entity_poly.type
_entity_poly.pdbx_seq_one_letter_code
_entity_poly.pdbx_strand_id
1 'polypeptide(L)'
;MAVPGPDKFTILDISGKFYLNKTLSDSTDEILRLQGVSWLKRKAISIGTVTLYIKHYRDDDGIEKVDIDQTVAGISGTSEKRTLTWTERENNDDIFGYVIGKSRRVNLGELEEEFLKTGWTEDTVEHGVIQAYAESDTPKSGTTWIGNQTWGVEEVNGERRYARHIKFIGPAGEDIQARLVYDYASFMQTSHSSSSSSSSHLRRSSFLNDRISSKEPLQNSDPEVQTPIRKAHWQARCNEELASRYPRLHGLMSRTFVYCRGPRPKVDLPEPRPFLDVDVTFRGRHLQFPLESTLIRLTRRFTSPWLLAALIAGYIIGLAFFIRTQSYLTPSDAFIGCTDTFWLANNGCGVDGESCAPFNDSSMDFRCPAQCSTVTLQNPRTVGDEQMAYVPLVVGGGDANATYRGDSFICAAAVQAGLISDSKGGCASLTLIGNYTNFLLTTGHGITSIGFATIFPLSFRFLDYTSLTHCVDYRNPALAFNILVTCLLFLILRPKPLVLYWCLVCIGFWHISLFSQPQSTPPDLSAAFGTFLPALFIAYVFWRLAFRFTLPLYAKAPIEYMVWYLGPYWVGVLSYITLEAAIPINRLTSSDLTKRSGAITALVVIVIIVVVLVLNQVRVIRKTGWLPYYAGWYVVGGLVVLVLALLPGLEIRVHHYIIAMVLIPGTAFPTRLSAIYQGLLLGLFLNGAAAYGFDSILQTADELRQDAPLGSDLPTFLTNSTNYIASIPFENQTIAWDSLPAGWDGFALLVDDVERYVGTALNFSLAAFNQSLPHFFRLALTSGGNAGDFTMPATLWPNGSWVDPLPGPS
;
A
#
# COMPACT_ATOMS: atom_id res chain seq x y z
N MET A 1 3.45 6.74 29.00
CA MET A 1 2.78 5.81 29.93
C MET A 1 2.52 4.53 29.15
N ALA A 2 2.97 3.39 29.68
CA ALA A 2 2.75 2.09 29.06
C ALA A 2 1.25 1.79 28.96
N VAL A 3 0.78 1.34 27.80
CA VAL A 3 -0.62 0.97 27.59
C VAL A 3 -0.89 -0.35 28.34
N PRO A 4 -1.88 -0.42 29.24
CA PRO A 4 -2.14 -1.63 30.01
C PRO A 4 -2.57 -2.79 29.11
N GLY A 5 -2.02 -3.99 29.33
CA GLY A 5 -2.38 -5.18 28.54
C GLY A 5 -3.85 -5.64 28.72
N PRO A 6 -4.35 -6.53 27.84
CA PRO A 6 -5.76 -6.96 27.81
C PRO A 6 -6.29 -7.49 29.15
N ASP A 7 -5.45 -8.13 29.96
CA ASP A 7 -5.85 -8.67 31.28
C ASP A 7 -5.57 -7.72 32.45
N LYS A 8 -5.03 -6.53 32.19
CA LYS A 8 -4.45 -5.64 33.22
C LYS A 8 -5.02 -4.21 33.23
N PHE A 9 -5.90 -3.85 32.28
CA PHE A 9 -6.52 -2.52 32.29
C PHE A 9 -7.65 -2.42 33.33
N THR A 10 -7.74 -1.24 33.94
CA THR A 10 -8.72 -0.90 34.99
C THR A 10 -9.45 0.38 34.60
N ILE A 11 -10.52 0.74 35.30
CA ILE A 11 -11.22 2.00 35.00
C ILE A 11 -10.37 3.26 35.24
N LEU A 12 -9.22 3.14 35.91
CA LEU A 12 -8.24 4.23 36.12
C LEU A 12 -7.31 4.42 34.92
N ASP A 13 -7.14 3.40 34.08
CA ASP A 13 -6.40 3.49 32.82
C ASP A 13 -7.03 2.55 31.79
N ILE A 14 -7.84 3.16 30.92
CA ILE A 14 -8.50 2.50 29.78
C ILE A 14 -7.82 2.89 28.47
N SER A 15 -6.55 3.33 28.52
CA SER A 15 -5.80 3.64 27.31
C SER A 15 -5.63 2.38 26.48
N GLY A 16 -5.85 2.48 25.17
CA GLY A 16 -5.74 1.32 24.28
C GLY A 16 -6.60 1.43 23.03
N LYS A 17 -6.54 0.37 22.23
CA LYS A 17 -7.36 0.22 21.02
C LYS A 17 -8.44 -0.81 21.27
N PHE A 18 -9.69 -0.44 21.01
CA PHE A 18 -10.86 -1.27 21.30
C PHE A 18 -11.74 -1.44 20.06
N TYR A 19 -12.28 -2.64 19.86
CA TYR A 19 -13.24 -2.93 18.78
C TYR A 19 -14.62 -3.19 19.36
N LEU A 20 -15.66 -2.53 18.85
CA LEU A 20 -17.03 -2.81 19.28
C LEU A 20 -17.43 -4.24 18.89
N ASN A 21 -17.70 -5.08 19.88
CA ASN A 21 -18.18 -6.44 19.67
C ASN A 21 -19.70 -6.42 19.46
N LYS A 22 -20.13 -6.38 18.20
CA LYS A 22 -21.55 -6.31 17.83
C LYS A 22 -22.37 -7.53 18.25
N THR A 23 -21.73 -8.67 18.51
CA THR A 23 -22.42 -9.89 18.95
C THR A 23 -22.77 -9.83 20.44
N LEU A 24 -21.95 -9.13 21.23
CA LEU A 24 -22.15 -8.97 22.68
C LEU A 24 -22.79 -7.63 23.06
N SER A 25 -22.96 -6.74 22.09
CA SER A 25 -23.58 -5.42 22.26
C SER A 25 -25.04 -5.41 21.81
N ASP A 26 -25.83 -4.54 22.42
CA ASP A 26 -27.17 -4.21 21.95
C ASP A 26 -27.12 -3.36 20.67
N SER A 27 -28.20 -3.41 19.88
CA SER A 27 -28.30 -2.62 18.64
C SER A 27 -28.49 -1.13 18.93
N THR A 28 -27.62 -0.30 18.36
CA THR A 28 -27.70 1.17 18.45
C THR A 28 -28.50 1.82 17.32
N ASP A 29 -29.06 1.05 16.38
CA ASP A 29 -29.72 1.60 15.18
C ASP A 29 -30.89 2.54 15.51
N GLU A 30 -31.69 2.18 16.51
CA GLU A 30 -32.86 2.97 16.92
C GLU A 30 -32.46 4.25 17.66
N ILE A 31 -31.45 4.18 18.53
CA ILE A 31 -30.86 5.36 19.19
C ILE A 31 -30.34 6.33 18.13
N LEU A 32 -29.55 5.85 17.18
CA LEU A 32 -29.03 6.67 16.07
C LEU A 32 -30.16 7.25 15.22
N ARG A 33 -31.27 6.52 15.03
CA ARG A 33 -32.44 7.03 14.28
C ARG A 33 -33.05 8.25 14.97
N LEU A 34 -33.26 8.13 16.27
CA LEU A 34 -33.89 9.14 17.12
C LEU A 34 -32.98 10.38 17.30
N GLN A 35 -31.67 10.19 17.22
CA GLN A 35 -30.69 11.28 17.17
C GLN A 35 -30.63 12.02 15.83
N GLY A 36 -31.40 11.59 14.81
CA GLY A 36 -31.44 12.24 13.49
C GLY A 36 -30.36 11.74 12.52
N VAL A 37 -29.65 10.65 12.83
CA VAL A 37 -28.61 10.10 11.96
C VAL A 37 -29.23 9.46 10.71
N SER A 38 -28.74 9.88 9.54
CA SER A 38 -29.28 9.44 8.25
C SER A 38 -29.17 7.91 8.08
N TRP A 39 -30.15 7.31 7.40
CA TRP A 39 -30.20 5.86 7.18
C TRP A 39 -28.91 5.29 6.55
N LEU A 40 -28.26 6.04 5.66
CA LEU A 40 -26.99 5.65 5.06
C LEU A 40 -25.85 5.58 6.09
N LYS A 41 -25.73 6.58 6.97
CA LYS A 41 -24.73 6.57 8.06
C LYS A 41 -25.01 5.46 9.06
N ARG A 42 -26.27 5.26 9.46
CA ARG A 42 -26.67 4.15 10.36
C ARG A 42 -26.37 2.78 9.76
N LYS A 43 -26.62 2.60 8.45
CA LYS A 43 -26.29 1.36 7.76
C LYS A 43 -24.78 1.14 7.69
N ALA A 44 -23.99 2.19 7.44
CA ALA A 44 -22.54 2.11 7.46
C ALA A 44 -21.98 1.77 8.85
N ILE A 45 -22.50 2.37 9.94
CA ILE A 45 -22.15 2.00 11.33
C ILE A 45 -22.53 0.54 11.63
N SER A 46 -23.69 0.08 11.15
CA SER A 46 -24.14 -1.30 11.33
C SER A 46 -23.26 -2.34 10.63
N ILE A 47 -22.61 -1.99 9.51
CA ILE A 47 -21.75 -2.90 8.73
C ILE A 47 -20.28 -2.77 9.14
N GLY A 48 -19.77 -1.55 9.31
CA GLY A 48 -18.35 -1.29 9.58
C GLY A 48 -17.93 -1.62 11.01
N THR A 49 -16.69 -2.06 11.18
CA THR A 49 -16.08 -2.22 12.51
C THR A 49 -15.93 -0.84 13.16
N VAL A 50 -16.49 -0.65 14.35
CA VAL A 50 -16.31 0.56 15.14
C VAL A 50 -15.07 0.36 16.01
N THR A 51 -14.05 1.18 15.80
CA THR A 51 -12.80 1.14 16.55
C THR A 51 -12.66 2.40 17.40
N LEU A 52 -12.31 2.24 18.68
CA LEU A 52 -11.97 3.33 19.58
C LEU A 52 -10.46 3.31 19.85
N TYR A 53 -9.83 4.46 19.69
CA TYR A 53 -8.48 4.72 20.17
C TYR A 53 -8.61 5.63 21.38
N ILE A 54 -8.38 5.09 22.56
CA ILE A 54 -8.61 5.78 23.83
C ILE A 54 -7.25 6.16 24.41
N LYS A 55 -7.12 7.43 24.80
CA LYS A 55 -6.01 7.95 25.62
C LYS A 55 -6.59 8.45 26.94
N HIS A 56 -6.29 7.75 28.04
CA HIS A 56 -6.71 8.12 29.39
C HIS A 56 -5.51 8.66 30.17
N TYR A 57 -5.59 9.89 30.65
CA TYR A 57 -4.47 10.54 31.35
C TYR A 57 -4.96 11.59 32.34
N ARG A 58 -4.04 12.06 33.18
CA ARG A 58 -4.21 13.29 33.96
C ARG A 58 -3.30 14.35 33.38
N ASP A 59 -3.78 15.59 33.31
CA ASP A 59 -2.95 16.73 32.90
C ASP A 59 -2.07 17.24 34.05
N ASP A 60 -1.31 18.29 33.78
CA ASP A 60 -0.37 18.91 34.73
C ASP A 60 -1.06 19.46 36.00
N ASP A 61 -2.37 19.76 35.91
CA ASP A 61 -3.22 20.20 37.03
C ASP A 61 -3.84 19.01 37.78
N GLY A 62 -3.55 17.77 37.37
CA GLY A 62 -4.07 16.53 37.95
C GLY A 62 -5.50 16.20 37.55
N ILE A 63 -6.07 16.90 36.57
CA ILE A 63 -7.43 16.72 36.07
C ILE A 63 -7.48 15.54 35.11
N GLU A 64 -8.40 14.63 35.37
CA GLU A 64 -8.60 13.42 34.58
C GLU A 64 -9.25 13.72 33.21
N LYS A 65 -8.63 13.21 32.14
CA LYS A 65 -9.00 13.44 30.75
C LYS A 65 -9.01 12.14 29.96
N VAL A 66 -10.01 12.01 29.09
CA VAL A 66 -10.17 10.85 28.19
C VAL A 66 -10.38 11.39 26.78
N ASP A 67 -9.39 11.18 25.91
CA ASP A 67 -9.50 11.51 24.49
C ASP A 67 -9.81 10.22 23.72
N ILE A 68 -10.86 10.25 22.89
CA ILE A 68 -11.34 9.08 22.15
C ILE A 68 -11.41 9.44 20.67
N ASP A 69 -10.59 8.80 19.85
CA ASP A 69 -10.76 8.83 18.40
C ASP A 69 -11.53 7.59 17.97
N GLN A 70 -12.73 7.79 17.44
CA GLN A 70 -13.59 6.74 16.94
C GLN A 70 -13.50 6.68 15.42
N THR A 71 -13.17 5.51 14.89
CA THR A 71 -13.15 5.27 13.43
C THR A 71 -14.15 4.20 13.05
N VAL A 72 -14.81 4.39 11.92
CA VAL A 72 -15.70 3.42 11.28
C VAL A 72 -15.30 3.37 9.81
N ALA A 73 -14.98 2.19 9.29
CA ALA A 73 -14.56 2.03 7.90
C ALA A 73 -15.58 2.65 6.92
N GLY A 74 -15.16 3.66 6.16
CA GLY A 74 -16.00 4.34 5.15
C GLY A 74 -16.80 5.56 5.64
N ILE A 75 -16.61 6.01 6.89
CA ILE A 75 -17.16 7.27 7.43
C ILE A 75 -15.98 8.06 8.03
N SER A 76 -15.98 9.39 7.91
CA SER A 76 -15.03 10.24 8.65
C SER A 76 -15.11 9.90 10.14
N GLY A 77 -13.95 9.66 10.77
CA GLY A 77 -13.89 9.39 12.21
C GLY A 77 -14.35 10.60 13.04
N THR A 78 -14.82 10.35 14.25
CA THR A 78 -15.16 11.40 15.24
C THR A 78 -14.14 11.39 16.36
N SER A 79 -13.82 12.57 16.90
CA SER A 79 -12.89 12.72 18.03
C SER A 79 -13.65 13.36 19.19
N GLU A 80 -13.62 12.71 20.36
CA GLU A 80 -14.22 13.19 21.59
C GLU A 80 -13.14 13.48 22.63
N LYS A 81 -12.99 14.74 23.02
CA LYS A 81 -12.09 15.14 24.11
C LYS A 81 -12.89 15.36 25.38
N ARG A 82 -12.79 14.45 26.35
CA ARG A 82 -13.55 14.49 27.61
C ARG A 82 -12.65 14.95 28.74
N THR A 83 -13.03 16.03 29.42
CA THR A 83 -12.40 16.46 30.69
C THR A 83 -13.39 16.24 31.82
N LEU A 84 -13.02 15.42 32.82
CA LEU A 84 -13.93 14.88 33.82
C LEU A 84 -14.22 15.86 34.98
N THR A 85 -14.79 17.02 34.64
CA THR A 85 -15.05 18.16 35.53
C THR A 85 -16.54 18.46 35.71
N TRP A 86 -17.42 17.70 35.05
CA TRP A 86 -18.87 17.90 35.00
C TRP A 86 -19.34 19.26 34.46
N THR A 87 -18.46 20.00 33.78
CA THR A 87 -18.80 21.26 33.12
C THR A 87 -19.34 21.02 31.71
N GLU A 88 -20.40 21.75 31.34
CA GLU A 88 -21.02 21.68 30.01
C GLU A 88 -20.12 22.25 28.92
N ARG A 89 -20.11 21.58 27.76
CA ARG A 89 -19.34 21.97 26.58
C ARG A 89 -20.17 21.74 25.33
N GLU A 90 -20.23 22.75 24.47
CA GLU A 90 -20.81 22.59 23.13
C GLU A 90 -19.82 21.86 22.22
N ASN A 91 -20.31 20.90 21.44
CA ASN A 91 -19.55 20.23 20.39
C ASN A 91 -20.42 20.12 19.13
N ASN A 92 -19.81 20.25 17.95
CA ASN A 92 -20.47 19.96 16.68
C ASN A 92 -19.86 18.69 16.10
N ASP A 93 -20.55 17.57 16.31
CA ASP A 93 -20.11 16.24 15.93
C ASP A 93 -20.60 15.86 14.52
N ASP A 94 -19.73 15.23 13.72
CA ASP A 94 -20.04 14.86 12.34
C ASP A 94 -21.15 13.79 12.21
N ILE A 95 -21.43 13.05 13.29
CA ILE A 95 -22.47 12.02 13.36
C ILE A 95 -23.72 12.57 14.05
N PHE A 96 -23.56 13.26 15.19
CA PHE A 96 -24.67 13.69 16.06
C PHE A 96 -25.09 15.16 15.91
N GLY A 97 -24.34 15.98 15.17
CA GLY A 97 -24.60 17.41 15.00
C GLY A 97 -24.23 18.23 16.25
N TYR A 98 -24.97 19.30 16.51
CA TYR A 98 -24.73 20.17 17.68
C TYR A 98 -25.23 19.52 18.97
N VAL A 99 -24.31 19.23 19.89
CA VAL A 99 -24.57 18.52 21.16
C VAL A 99 -23.94 19.31 22.32
N ILE A 100 -24.59 19.29 23.48
CA ILE A 100 -24.05 19.80 24.74
C ILE A 100 -23.69 18.60 25.61
N GLY A 101 -22.41 18.48 25.96
CA GLY A 101 -21.89 17.33 26.70
C GLY A 101 -21.20 17.72 28.01
N LYS A 102 -21.28 16.85 29.02
CA LYS A 102 -20.48 16.91 30.25
C LYS A 102 -20.08 15.51 30.71
N SER A 103 -18.95 15.40 31.38
CA SER A 103 -18.42 14.10 31.84
C SER A 103 -17.76 14.23 33.22
N ARG A 104 -17.85 13.19 34.06
CA ARG A 104 -17.24 13.13 35.40
C ARG A 104 -16.95 11.68 35.81
N ARG A 105 -16.06 11.50 36.78
CA ARG A 105 -15.97 10.26 37.56
C ARG A 105 -17.01 10.29 38.68
N VAL A 106 -17.70 9.19 38.93
CA VAL A 106 -18.79 9.13 39.91
C VAL A 106 -18.95 7.74 40.53
N ASN A 107 -19.28 7.70 41.82
CA ASN A 107 -19.60 6.46 42.52
C ASN A 107 -21.01 5.97 42.16
N LEU A 108 -21.24 4.66 42.15
CA LEU A 108 -22.50 4.08 41.72
C LEU A 108 -23.72 4.54 42.55
N GLY A 109 -23.53 4.86 43.83
CA GLY A 109 -24.58 5.36 44.72
C GLY A 109 -25.09 6.76 44.38
N GLU A 110 -24.34 7.54 43.59
CA GLU A 110 -24.70 8.89 43.16
C GLU A 110 -25.39 8.92 41.78
N LEU A 111 -25.52 7.76 41.12
CA LEU A 111 -26.29 7.63 39.90
C LEU A 111 -27.77 7.43 40.24
N GLU A 112 -28.67 8.07 39.49
CA GLU A 112 -30.12 7.92 39.70
C GLU A 112 -30.67 6.68 38.97
N GLU A 113 -30.10 6.36 37.80
CA GLU A 113 -30.56 5.27 36.93
C GLU A 113 -29.95 3.92 37.33
N GLU A 114 -30.80 2.96 37.72
CA GLU A 114 -30.36 1.62 38.17
C GLU A 114 -29.57 0.84 37.11
N PHE A 115 -29.95 0.95 35.83
CA PHE A 115 -29.25 0.27 34.72
C PHE A 115 -27.78 0.71 34.58
N LEU A 116 -27.47 1.95 34.94
CA LEU A 116 -26.11 2.48 34.86
C LEU A 116 -25.22 1.99 36.01
N LYS A 117 -25.78 1.31 37.02
CA LYS A 117 -25.08 0.82 38.21
C LYS A 117 -24.64 -0.64 38.15
N THR A 118 -25.21 -1.43 37.24
CA THR A 118 -25.05 -2.89 37.23
C THR A 118 -23.97 -3.35 36.26
N GLY A 119 -23.37 -4.52 36.51
CA GLY A 119 -22.50 -5.24 35.55
C GLY A 119 -21.00 -5.00 35.70
N TRP A 120 -20.61 -4.04 36.54
CA TRP A 120 -19.22 -3.61 36.72
C TRP A 120 -18.37 -4.57 37.57
N THR A 121 -17.09 -4.71 37.20
CA THR A 121 -16.04 -5.38 37.98
C THR A 121 -15.78 -4.70 39.33
N GLU A 122 -15.25 -5.44 40.31
CA GLU A 122 -15.00 -4.92 41.67
C GLU A 122 -14.15 -3.64 41.69
N ASP A 123 -13.11 -3.56 40.87
CA ASP A 123 -12.26 -2.36 40.75
C ASP A 123 -13.00 -1.17 40.12
N THR A 124 -13.93 -1.42 39.21
CA THR A 124 -14.78 -0.37 38.64
C THR A 124 -15.78 0.15 39.67
N VAL A 125 -16.29 -0.73 40.54
CA VAL A 125 -17.18 -0.34 41.66
C VAL A 125 -16.40 0.48 42.69
N GLU A 126 -15.17 0.08 43.03
CA GLU A 126 -14.32 0.75 44.00
C GLU A 126 -13.88 2.15 43.54
N HIS A 127 -13.44 2.29 42.29
CA HIS A 127 -12.90 3.55 41.74
C HIS A 127 -13.94 4.46 41.08
N GLY A 128 -15.19 4.00 41.01
CA GLY A 128 -16.29 4.68 40.33
C GLY A 128 -16.21 4.60 38.81
N VAL A 129 -17.36 4.79 38.17
CA VAL A 129 -17.50 4.79 36.71
C VAL A 129 -17.25 6.18 36.13
N ILE A 130 -16.97 6.24 34.83
CA ILE A 130 -16.99 7.51 34.10
C ILE A 130 -18.40 7.73 33.57
N GLN A 131 -19.08 8.77 34.06
CA GLN A 131 -20.38 9.18 33.54
C GLN A 131 -20.18 10.21 32.43
N ALA A 132 -20.80 9.96 31.27
CA ALA A 132 -20.87 10.89 30.15
C ALA A 132 -22.33 11.20 29.84
N TYR A 133 -22.68 12.48 29.97
CA TYR A 133 -24.00 13.00 29.66
C TYR A 133 -23.93 13.85 28.40
N ALA A 134 -24.85 13.63 27.48
CA ALA A 134 -24.97 14.38 26.24
C ALA A 134 -26.44 14.66 25.92
N GLU A 135 -26.75 15.88 25.55
CA GLU A 135 -28.07 16.27 25.05
C GLU A 135 -27.93 17.06 23.75
N SER A 136 -28.89 16.94 22.85
CA SER A 136 -28.93 17.75 21.63
C SER A 136 -29.08 19.24 21.95
N ASP A 137 -28.33 20.10 21.27
CA ASP A 137 -28.64 21.53 21.22
C ASP A 137 -29.85 21.73 20.30
N THR A 138 -31.07 21.58 20.85
CA THR A 138 -32.31 21.57 20.08
C THR A 138 -32.49 22.80 19.17
N PRO A 139 -32.19 24.04 19.62
CA PRO A 139 -32.21 25.21 18.74
C PRO A 139 -31.35 25.09 17.47
N LYS A 140 -30.19 24.42 17.54
CA LYS A 140 -29.27 24.26 16.40
C LYS A 140 -29.50 22.97 15.60
N SER A 141 -29.90 21.89 16.27
CA SER A 141 -30.02 20.54 15.68
C SER A 141 -31.41 20.19 15.17
N GLY A 142 -32.47 20.86 15.65
CA GLY A 142 -33.85 20.61 15.24
C GLY A 142 -34.46 19.30 15.78
N THR A 143 -33.76 18.61 16.70
CA THR A 143 -34.22 17.40 17.39
C THR A 143 -33.94 17.53 18.90
N THR A 144 -34.64 16.77 19.73
CA THR A 144 -34.45 16.76 21.20
C THR A 144 -34.18 15.34 21.67
N TRP A 145 -33.01 15.09 22.24
CA TRP A 145 -32.71 13.80 22.85
C TRP A 145 -31.67 13.96 23.97
N ILE A 146 -31.68 13.00 24.89
CA ILE A 146 -30.74 12.91 26.02
C ILE A 146 -30.11 11.52 26.02
N GLY A 147 -28.79 11.45 26.09
CA GLY A 147 -28.02 10.23 26.30
C GLY A 147 -27.21 10.34 27.59
N ASN A 148 -27.54 9.51 28.59
CA ASN A 148 -26.78 9.36 29.82
C ASN A 148 -26.03 8.02 29.78
N GLN A 149 -24.71 8.06 29.84
CA GLN A 149 -23.85 6.89 29.71
C GLN A 149 -22.95 6.69 30.92
N THR A 150 -22.67 5.44 31.25
CA THR A 150 -21.59 5.06 32.18
C THR A 150 -20.62 4.11 31.51
N TRP A 151 -19.33 4.36 31.73
CA TRP A 151 -18.24 3.58 31.17
C TRP A 151 -17.48 2.89 32.29
N GLY A 152 -17.13 1.63 32.08
CA GLY A 152 -16.52 0.77 33.08
C GLY A 152 -15.92 -0.48 32.48
N VAL A 153 -15.37 -1.34 33.34
CA VAL A 153 -14.89 -2.68 32.95
C VAL A 153 -15.90 -3.72 33.44
N GLU A 154 -16.36 -4.59 32.54
CA GLU A 154 -17.20 -5.75 32.85
C GLU A 154 -16.43 -7.05 32.61
N GLU A 155 -16.83 -8.12 33.30
CA GLU A 155 -16.38 -9.48 32.99
C GLU A 155 -17.42 -10.15 32.09
N VAL A 156 -17.04 -10.44 30.84
CA VAL A 156 -17.93 -11.08 29.85
C VAL A 156 -17.23 -12.33 29.32
N ASN A 157 -17.86 -13.49 29.52
CA ASN A 157 -17.29 -14.81 29.18
C ASN A 157 -15.94 -15.11 29.86
N GLY A 158 -15.71 -14.57 31.07
CA GLY A 158 -14.48 -14.77 31.84
C GLY A 158 -13.32 -13.85 31.43
N GLU A 159 -13.57 -12.85 30.58
CA GLU A 159 -12.58 -11.87 30.12
C GLU A 159 -12.99 -10.45 30.54
N ARG A 160 -12.01 -9.60 30.89
CA ARG A 160 -12.23 -8.19 31.18
C ARG A 160 -12.44 -7.41 29.89
N ARG A 161 -13.57 -6.71 29.78
CA ARG A 161 -13.93 -5.92 28.59
C ARG A 161 -14.33 -4.50 28.98
N TYR A 162 -13.93 -3.55 28.15
CA TYR A 162 -14.42 -2.18 28.27
C TYR A 162 -15.86 -2.14 27.79
N ALA A 163 -16.75 -1.55 28.58
CA ALA A 163 -18.18 -1.48 28.24
C ALA A 163 -18.77 -0.09 28.51
N ARG A 164 -19.86 0.20 27.81
CA ARG A 164 -20.67 1.42 27.98
C ARG A 164 -22.14 1.04 28.15
N HIS A 165 -22.76 1.50 29.23
CA HIS A 165 -24.20 1.43 29.41
C HIS A 165 -24.81 2.77 29.02
N ILE A 166 -25.83 2.74 28.17
CA ILE A 166 -26.50 3.91 27.62
C ILE A 166 -27.95 3.89 28.06
N LYS A 167 -28.38 4.95 28.74
CA LYS A 167 -29.78 5.30 28.97
C LYS A 167 -30.11 6.47 28.04
N PHE A 168 -31.00 6.25 27.09
CA PHE A 168 -31.35 7.21 26.05
C PHE A 168 -32.83 7.60 26.12
N ILE A 169 -33.10 8.90 26.03
CA ILE A 169 -34.44 9.48 25.94
C ILE A 169 -34.59 10.19 24.59
N GLY A 170 -35.50 9.71 23.75
CA GLY A 170 -35.74 10.23 22.40
C GLY A 170 -36.69 11.44 22.33
N PRO A 171 -36.89 12.00 21.13
CA PRO A 171 -37.70 13.21 20.91
C PRO A 171 -39.17 13.09 21.30
N ALA A 172 -39.73 11.89 21.30
CA ALA A 172 -41.11 11.63 21.72
C ALA A 172 -41.19 10.99 23.12
N GLY A 173 -40.09 11.01 23.89
CA GLY A 173 -39.99 10.38 25.20
C GLY A 173 -39.70 8.89 25.16
N GLU A 174 -39.18 8.37 24.04
CA GLU A 174 -38.75 6.97 23.94
C GLU A 174 -37.61 6.69 24.92
N ASP A 175 -37.79 5.70 25.78
CA ASP A 175 -36.80 5.32 26.80
C ASP A 175 -36.11 4.00 26.39
N ILE A 176 -34.83 4.09 26.03
CA ILE A 176 -34.05 2.97 25.51
C ILE A 176 -32.81 2.75 26.39
N GLN A 177 -32.58 1.50 26.77
CA GLN A 177 -31.36 1.04 27.41
C GLN A 177 -30.55 0.19 26.43
N ALA A 178 -29.25 0.43 26.35
CA ALA A 178 -28.35 -0.34 25.48
C ALA A 178 -26.99 -0.53 26.16
N ARG A 179 -26.44 -1.74 26.05
CA ARG A 179 -25.08 -2.07 26.48
C ARG A 179 -24.17 -2.27 25.28
N LEU A 180 -23.03 -1.58 25.28
CA LEU A 180 -21.97 -1.73 24.27
C LEU A 180 -20.75 -2.36 24.91
N VAL A 181 -20.25 -3.45 24.33
CA VAL A 181 -19.09 -4.20 24.81
C VAL A 181 -17.98 -4.10 23.78
N TYR A 182 -16.76 -3.82 24.23
CA TYR A 182 -15.60 -3.62 23.39
C TYR A 182 -14.47 -4.59 23.71
N ASP A 183 -13.89 -5.16 22.66
CA ASP A 183 -12.76 -6.09 22.74
C ASP A 183 -11.46 -5.31 22.74
N TYR A 184 -10.58 -5.59 23.72
CA TYR A 184 -9.24 -5.02 23.75
C TYR A 184 -8.41 -5.60 22.61
N ALA A 185 -7.81 -4.75 21.78
CA ALA A 185 -6.90 -5.18 20.74
C ALA A 185 -5.57 -5.60 21.37
N SER A 186 -5.33 -6.89 21.57
CA SER A 186 -3.96 -7.38 21.81
C SER A 186 -3.08 -6.92 20.65
N PHE A 187 -1.84 -6.51 20.93
CA PHE A 187 -0.86 -6.11 19.91
C PHE A 187 -0.42 -7.37 19.12
N MET A 188 -1.33 -7.92 18.31
CA MET A 188 -0.99 -8.62 17.09
C MET A 188 -1.05 -7.61 15.96
N GLN A 189 0.10 -7.33 15.36
CA GLN A 189 0.13 -6.72 14.03
C GLN A 189 -0.53 -7.68 13.05
N THR A 190 -1.80 -7.47 12.76
CA THR A 190 -2.46 -7.92 11.53
C THR A 190 -3.69 -7.06 11.30
N SER A 191 -3.53 -6.09 10.39
CA SER A 191 -4.64 -5.36 9.80
C SER A 191 -5.41 -6.29 8.85
N HIS A 192 -6.60 -6.67 9.29
CA HIS A 192 -7.68 -7.23 8.47
C HIS A 192 -8.95 -6.45 8.84
N SER A 193 -9.92 -6.22 7.97
CA SER A 193 -10.10 -6.54 6.55
C SER A 193 -11.52 -6.07 6.18
N SER A 194 -11.80 -6.12 4.88
CA SER A 194 -13.11 -6.51 4.33
C SER A 194 -14.30 -5.52 4.31
N SER A 195 -14.50 -4.93 3.12
CA SER A 195 -15.56 -5.24 2.13
C SER A 195 -16.74 -6.12 2.63
N SER A 196 -17.98 -6.07 2.13
CA SER A 196 -18.64 -5.35 1.04
C SER A 196 -20.11 -5.82 0.96
N SER A 197 -20.96 -5.01 0.30
CA SER A 197 -22.15 -5.44 -0.47
C SER A 197 -23.36 -5.97 0.34
N SER A 198 -24.61 -6.05 -0.10
CA SER A 198 -25.37 -5.71 -1.32
C SER A 198 -26.87 -5.77 -0.91
N SER A 199 -27.78 -4.99 -1.50
CA SER A 199 -28.71 -5.42 -2.55
C SER A 199 -30.17 -5.06 -2.15
N SER A 200 -30.96 -4.63 -3.13
CA SER A 200 -32.35 -5.08 -3.42
C SER A 200 -32.98 -4.08 -4.39
N HIS A 201 -33.40 -4.47 -5.59
CA HIS A 201 -34.59 -5.22 -6.00
C HIS A 201 -35.94 -4.47 -5.89
N LEU A 202 -36.68 -4.55 -7.02
CA LEU A 202 -38.09 -4.26 -7.33
C LEU A 202 -38.27 -2.99 -8.21
N ARG A 203 -39.05 -2.95 -9.29
CA ARG A 203 -40.09 -3.86 -9.81
C ARG A 203 -40.39 -3.57 -11.30
N ARG A 204 -40.61 -4.65 -12.05
CA ARG A 204 -41.52 -4.89 -13.19
C ARG A 204 -42.28 -3.69 -13.82
N SER A 205 -42.02 -3.44 -15.11
CA SER A 205 -43.06 -3.05 -16.07
C SER A 205 -42.80 -3.74 -17.41
N SER A 206 -43.80 -4.49 -17.86
CA SER A 206 -43.88 -5.19 -19.14
C SER A 206 -44.02 -4.22 -20.30
N PHE A 207 -43.24 -4.35 -21.38
CA PHE A 207 -43.71 -4.04 -22.74
C PHE A 207 -42.94 -4.86 -23.79
N LEU A 208 -43.70 -5.79 -24.36
CA LEU A 208 -43.76 -6.31 -25.74
C LEU A 208 -42.50 -6.39 -26.63
N ASN A 209 -42.38 -7.60 -27.19
CA ASN A 209 -41.76 -7.96 -28.47
C ASN A 209 -41.76 -6.84 -29.51
N ASP A 210 -40.61 -6.63 -30.17
CA ASP A 210 -40.63 -6.66 -31.62
C ASP A 210 -39.30 -7.12 -32.23
N ARG A 211 -39.44 -8.04 -33.19
CA ARG A 211 -38.40 -8.48 -34.11
C ARG A 211 -38.10 -7.33 -35.07
N ILE A 212 -36.83 -6.96 -35.23
CA ILE A 212 -36.41 -6.30 -36.47
C ILE A 212 -35.16 -6.99 -37.02
N SER A 213 -35.35 -7.44 -38.25
CA SER A 213 -34.42 -8.07 -39.17
C SER A 213 -33.40 -7.06 -39.71
N SER A 214 -32.28 -7.62 -40.19
CA SER A 214 -31.19 -7.00 -40.93
C SER A 214 -31.57 -5.92 -41.97
N LYS A 215 -30.83 -4.80 -42.00
CA LYS A 215 -29.96 -4.34 -43.12
C LYS A 215 -29.44 -2.91 -42.92
N GLU A 216 -28.24 -2.69 -43.49
CA GLU A 216 -27.51 -1.45 -43.80
C GLU A 216 -26.55 -0.81 -42.77
N PRO A 217 -25.36 -0.34 -43.24
CA PRO A 217 -24.28 0.15 -42.38
C PRO A 217 -24.57 1.59 -41.93
N LEU A 218 -24.36 1.85 -40.63
CA LEU A 218 -24.34 3.20 -40.09
C LEU A 218 -23.27 4.04 -40.82
N GLN A 219 -23.76 5.02 -41.58
CA GLN A 219 -22.95 6.10 -42.12
C GLN A 219 -22.46 6.95 -40.94
N ASN A 220 -21.17 6.85 -40.61
CA ASN A 220 -20.51 7.72 -39.64
C ASN A 220 -20.59 9.17 -40.14
N SER A 221 -21.52 9.96 -39.60
CA SER A 221 -21.53 11.41 -39.79
C SER A 221 -20.39 12.01 -38.95
N ASP A 222 -19.34 12.45 -39.63
CA ASP A 222 -18.22 13.19 -39.04
C ASP A 222 -18.79 14.46 -38.34
N PRO A 223 -18.54 14.68 -37.03
CA PRO A 223 -19.10 15.84 -36.30
C PRO A 223 -18.58 17.20 -36.81
N GLU A 224 -17.62 17.21 -37.74
CA GLU A 224 -17.07 18.41 -38.36
C GLU A 224 -17.67 18.70 -39.75
N VAL A 225 -18.56 17.84 -40.27
CA VAL A 225 -19.14 17.99 -41.62
C VAL A 225 -20.51 18.69 -41.61
N GLN A 226 -21.12 18.95 -40.45
CA GLN A 226 -22.43 19.60 -40.34
C GLN A 226 -22.46 20.85 -39.43
N THR A 227 -21.41 21.66 -39.42
CA THR A 227 -21.53 23.05 -38.94
C THR A 227 -21.32 24.01 -40.10
N PRO A 228 -22.34 24.76 -40.55
CA PRO A 228 -22.12 25.91 -41.40
C PRO A 228 -21.31 26.91 -40.59
N ILE A 229 -20.07 27.11 -41.00
CA ILE A 229 -19.07 27.94 -40.34
C ILE A 229 -19.56 29.41 -40.36
N ARG A 230 -20.18 29.87 -39.27
CA ARG A 230 -20.08 31.28 -38.86
C ARG A 230 -18.69 31.44 -38.24
N LYS A 231 -17.66 31.58 -39.09
CA LYS A 231 -16.28 31.88 -38.65
C LYS A 231 -16.36 33.18 -37.86
N ALA A 232 -15.99 33.15 -36.58
CA ALA A 232 -15.95 34.34 -35.75
C ALA A 232 -15.07 35.41 -36.43
N HIS A 233 -15.65 36.56 -36.78
CA HIS A 233 -15.03 37.64 -37.56
C HIS A 233 -13.64 38.08 -37.04
N TRP A 234 -13.38 37.89 -35.75
CA TRP A 234 -12.10 38.22 -35.12
C TRP A 234 -10.95 37.29 -35.53
N GLN A 235 -11.17 35.97 -35.62
CA GLN A 235 -10.14 35.02 -36.05
C GLN A 235 -9.71 35.23 -37.50
N ALA A 236 -10.66 35.61 -38.37
CA ALA A 236 -10.37 35.96 -39.76
C ALA A 236 -9.50 37.23 -39.86
N ARG A 237 -9.85 38.27 -39.09
CA ARG A 237 -9.08 39.53 -39.03
C ARG A 237 -7.66 39.37 -38.51
N CYS A 238 -7.47 38.67 -37.39
CA CYS A 238 -6.10 38.45 -36.85
C CYS A 238 -5.24 37.62 -37.80
N ASN A 239 -5.84 36.69 -38.54
CA ASN A 239 -5.12 35.86 -39.50
C ASN A 239 -4.72 36.64 -40.76
N GLU A 240 -5.58 37.56 -41.23
CA GLU A 240 -5.26 38.49 -42.32
C GLU A 240 -4.17 39.51 -41.91
N GLU A 241 -4.25 40.04 -40.70
CA GLU A 241 -3.27 40.99 -40.17
C GLU A 241 -1.89 40.33 -40.01
N LEU A 242 -1.83 39.11 -39.47
CA LEU A 242 -0.58 38.34 -39.36
C LEU A 242 0.00 37.96 -40.74
N ALA A 243 -0.85 37.59 -41.70
CA ALA A 243 -0.45 37.30 -43.07
C ALA A 243 0.16 38.53 -43.77
N SER A 244 -0.39 39.71 -43.50
CA SER A 244 0.10 40.97 -44.07
C SER A 244 1.42 41.45 -43.44
N ARG A 245 1.58 41.29 -42.11
CA ARG A 245 2.75 41.78 -41.35
C ARG A 245 3.95 40.84 -41.42
N TYR A 246 3.73 39.53 -41.45
CA TYR A 246 4.78 38.50 -41.45
C TYR A 246 4.48 37.35 -42.43
N PRO A 247 4.56 37.58 -43.75
CA PRO A 247 4.10 36.61 -44.77
C PRO A 247 4.91 35.30 -44.76
N ARG A 248 6.21 35.34 -44.45
CA ARG A 248 7.05 34.14 -44.33
C ARG A 248 6.68 33.30 -43.12
N LEU A 249 6.44 33.94 -41.97
CA LEU A 249 6.03 33.28 -40.74
C LEU A 249 4.64 32.67 -40.88
N HIS A 250 3.69 33.42 -41.45
CA HIS A 250 2.33 32.96 -41.73
C HIS A 250 2.31 31.75 -42.66
N GLY A 251 3.07 31.80 -43.77
CA GLY A 251 3.18 30.67 -44.70
C GLY A 251 3.77 29.41 -44.04
N LEU A 252 4.78 29.56 -43.17
CA LEU A 252 5.33 28.46 -42.38
C LEU A 252 4.28 27.90 -41.41
N MET A 253 3.63 28.75 -40.62
CA MET A 253 2.60 28.35 -39.64
C MET A 253 1.42 27.65 -40.30
N SER A 254 0.94 28.15 -41.45
CA SER A 254 -0.15 27.55 -42.20
C SER A 254 0.22 26.15 -42.71
N ARG A 255 1.43 25.97 -43.25
CA ARG A 255 1.92 24.66 -43.70
C ARG A 255 2.05 23.67 -42.54
N THR A 256 2.61 24.12 -41.42
CA THR A 256 2.74 23.30 -40.20
C THR A 256 1.37 22.92 -39.64
N PHE A 257 0.43 23.85 -39.60
CA PHE A 257 -0.95 23.58 -39.15
C PHE A 257 -1.64 22.54 -40.03
N VAL A 258 -1.56 22.67 -41.36
CA VAL A 258 -2.12 21.70 -42.30
C VAL A 258 -1.45 20.33 -42.13
N TYR A 259 -0.12 20.30 -41.94
CA TYR A 259 0.62 19.07 -41.71
C TYR A 259 0.19 18.34 -40.42
N CYS A 260 0.10 19.08 -39.30
CA CYS A 260 -0.32 18.57 -38.00
C CYS A 260 -1.79 18.16 -37.97
N ARG A 261 -2.66 18.87 -38.70
CA ARG A 261 -4.08 18.55 -38.82
C ARG A 261 -4.30 17.17 -39.47
N GLY A 262 -3.44 16.77 -40.39
CA GLY A 262 -3.57 15.49 -41.10
C GLY A 262 -4.67 15.51 -42.18
N PRO A 263 -4.99 14.35 -42.78
CA PRO A 263 -5.93 14.25 -43.90
C PRO A 263 -7.37 14.63 -43.51
N ARG A 264 -8.10 15.19 -44.49
CA ARG A 264 -9.54 15.46 -44.45
C ARG A 264 -10.20 15.01 -45.75
N PRO A 265 -11.18 14.08 -45.74
CA PRO A 265 -11.74 13.38 -44.57
C PRO A 265 -10.70 12.51 -43.85
N LYS A 266 -11.00 12.11 -42.61
CA LYS A 266 -10.13 11.21 -41.82
C LYS A 266 -9.98 9.88 -42.57
N VAL A 267 -8.83 9.23 -42.38
CA VAL A 267 -8.46 8.02 -43.13
C VAL A 267 -8.18 6.89 -42.15
N ASP A 268 -8.80 5.75 -42.39
CA ASP A 268 -8.50 4.52 -41.66
C ASP A 268 -7.21 3.89 -42.20
N LEU A 269 -6.39 3.38 -41.29
CA LEU A 269 -5.19 2.63 -41.66
C LEU A 269 -5.59 1.24 -42.17
N PRO A 270 -4.85 0.68 -43.14
CA PRO A 270 -5.14 -0.65 -43.66
C PRO A 270 -4.96 -1.73 -42.59
N GLU A 271 -5.74 -2.80 -42.70
CA GLU A 271 -5.56 -3.98 -41.84
C GLU A 271 -4.13 -4.55 -42.00
N PRO A 272 -3.45 -4.90 -40.89
CA PRO A 272 -2.14 -5.53 -40.96
C PRO A 272 -2.25 -6.92 -41.59
N ARG A 273 -1.43 -7.18 -42.62
CA ARG A 273 -1.33 -8.52 -43.22
C ARG A 273 -0.47 -9.43 -42.36
N PRO A 274 -0.84 -10.70 -42.14
CA PRO A 274 0.02 -11.65 -41.43
C PRO A 274 1.39 -11.75 -42.11
N PHE A 275 2.47 -11.60 -41.35
CA PHE A 275 3.85 -11.85 -41.74
C PHE A 275 4.14 -13.34 -41.89
N LEU A 276 3.52 -14.18 -41.07
CA LEU A 276 3.79 -15.62 -41.06
C LEU A 276 3.06 -16.41 -42.16
N ASP A 277 2.17 -15.76 -42.91
CA ASP A 277 1.65 -16.28 -44.18
C ASP A 277 2.50 -15.70 -45.32
N VAL A 278 3.69 -16.28 -45.52
CA VAL A 278 4.66 -15.84 -46.54
C VAL A 278 4.23 -16.38 -47.91
N ASP A 279 4.03 -15.46 -48.85
CA ASP A 279 3.76 -15.76 -50.25
C ASP A 279 4.75 -14.95 -51.12
N VAL A 280 5.81 -15.63 -51.58
CA VAL A 280 6.88 -14.99 -52.35
C VAL A 280 7.19 -15.81 -53.59
N THR A 281 7.18 -15.14 -54.75
CA THR A 281 7.63 -15.72 -56.01
C THR A 281 9.11 -15.38 -56.22
N PHE A 282 10.00 -16.37 -56.15
CA PHE A 282 11.44 -16.18 -56.36
C PHE A 282 11.92 -17.05 -57.53
N ARG A 283 12.53 -16.42 -58.55
CA ARG A 283 13.06 -17.08 -59.77
C ARG A 283 12.07 -18.05 -60.44
N GLY A 284 10.81 -17.63 -60.57
CA GLY A 284 9.75 -18.43 -61.19
C GLY A 284 9.22 -19.59 -60.33
N ARG A 285 9.73 -19.79 -59.12
CA ARG A 285 9.17 -20.74 -58.14
C ARG A 285 8.33 -19.99 -57.11
N HIS A 286 7.11 -20.46 -56.92
CA HIS A 286 6.17 -19.95 -55.93
C HIS A 286 6.39 -20.67 -54.59
N LEU A 287 6.82 -19.95 -53.56
CA LEU A 287 7.01 -20.50 -52.21
C LEU A 287 5.90 -19.94 -51.31
N GLN A 288 5.03 -20.84 -50.82
CA GLN A 288 3.94 -20.49 -49.91
C GLN A 288 4.13 -21.19 -48.56
N PHE A 289 4.24 -20.42 -47.49
CA PHE A 289 4.30 -20.91 -46.12
C PHE A 289 3.13 -20.33 -45.32
N PRO A 290 1.93 -20.95 -45.36
CA PRO A 290 0.73 -20.41 -44.73
C PRO A 290 0.63 -20.88 -43.27
N LEU A 291 1.56 -20.47 -42.40
CA LEU A 291 1.62 -20.96 -41.02
C LEU A 291 0.36 -20.60 -40.23
N GLU A 292 -0.10 -19.35 -40.32
CA GLU A 292 -1.27 -18.85 -39.57
C GLU A 292 -2.53 -19.51 -40.09
N SER A 293 -2.71 -19.50 -41.41
CA SER A 293 -3.85 -20.14 -42.07
C SER A 293 -3.91 -21.66 -41.82
N THR A 294 -2.76 -22.33 -41.67
CA THR A 294 -2.70 -23.76 -41.32
C THR A 294 -3.10 -23.99 -39.88
N LEU A 295 -2.61 -23.19 -38.94
CA LEU A 295 -3.02 -23.25 -37.54
C LEU A 295 -4.53 -23.00 -37.39
N ILE A 296 -5.06 -21.99 -38.08
CA ILE A 296 -6.51 -21.67 -38.08
C ILE A 296 -7.34 -22.88 -38.53
N ARG A 297 -6.90 -23.59 -39.57
CA ARG A 297 -7.59 -24.79 -40.08
C ARG A 297 -7.51 -25.93 -39.07
N LEU A 298 -6.33 -26.17 -38.50
CA LEU A 298 -6.10 -27.23 -37.51
C LEU A 298 -6.96 -27.03 -36.26
N THR A 299 -7.06 -25.79 -35.77
CA THR A 299 -7.74 -25.50 -34.50
C THR A 299 -9.21 -25.15 -34.64
N ARG A 300 -9.75 -25.05 -35.86
CA ARG A 300 -11.15 -24.64 -36.11
C ARG A 300 -12.19 -25.45 -35.35
N ARG A 301 -11.97 -26.75 -35.15
CA ARG A 301 -12.90 -27.62 -34.41
C ARG A 301 -12.89 -27.35 -32.90
N PHE A 302 -11.82 -26.74 -32.40
CA PHE A 302 -11.65 -26.45 -30.98
C PHE A 302 -12.19 -25.06 -30.57
N THR A 303 -12.67 -24.24 -31.50
CA THR A 303 -13.21 -22.90 -31.19
C THR A 303 -14.67 -22.91 -30.71
N SER A 304 -15.15 -24.05 -30.18
CA SER A 304 -16.51 -24.17 -29.67
C SER A 304 -16.67 -23.41 -28.34
N PRO A 305 -17.75 -22.63 -28.15
CA PRO A 305 -18.02 -21.96 -26.87
C PRO A 305 -18.09 -22.93 -25.68
N TRP A 306 -18.50 -24.18 -25.90
CA TRP A 306 -18.54 -25.21 -24.86
C TRP A 306 -17.15 -25.65 -24.39
N LEU A 307 -16.18 -25.72 -25.30
CA LEU A 307 -14.79 -26.02 -24.94
C LEU A 307 -14.18 -24.88 -24.14
N LEU A 308 -14.53 -23.63 -24.48
CA LEU A 308 -14.15 -22.48 -23.67
C LEU A 308 -14.79 -22.53 -22.28
N ALA A 309 -16.09 -22.84 -22.17
CA ALA A 309 -16.77 -22.98 -20.89
C ALA A 309 -16.14 -24.10 -20.02
N ALA A 310 -15.80 -25.23 -20.63
CA ALA A 310 -15.08 -26.31 -19.97
C ALA A 310 -13.68 -25.88 -19.50
N LEU A 311 -12.93 -25.13 -20.32
CA LEU A 311 -11.65 -24.55 -19.91
C LEU A 311 -11.82 -23.58 -18.75
N ILE A 312 -12.83 -22.70 -18.77
CA ILE A 312 -13.09 -21.75 -17.67
C ILE A 312 -13.36 -22.50 -16.37
N ALA A 313 -14.20 -23.53 -16.40
CA ALA A 313 -14.46 -24.36 -15.22
C ALA A 313 -13.19 -25.07 -14.72
N GLY A 314 -12.44 -25.72 -15.64
CA GLY A 314 -11.17 -26.37 -15.31
C GLY A 314 -10.10 -25.40 -14.79
N TYR A 315 -10.08 -24.18 -15.32
CA TYR A 315 -9.19 -23.11 -14.88
C TYR A 315 -9.48 -22.69 -13.45
N ILE A 316 -10.75 -22.40 -13.13
CA ILE A 316 -11.16 -22.00 -11.78
C ILE A 316 -10.83 -23.11 -10.77
N ILE A 317 -11.13 -24.36 -11.11
CA ILE A 317 -10.82 -25.51 -10.26
C ILE A 317 -9.30 -25.66 -10.08
N GLY A 318 -8.53 -25.61 -11.16
CA GLY A 318 -7.07 -25.72 -11.12
C GLY A 318 -6.43 -24.60 -10.30
N LEU A 319 -6.87 -23.36 -10.51
CA LEU A 319 -6.43 -22.19 -9.76
C LEU A 319 -6.77 -22.34 -8.27
N ALA A 320 -7.96 -22.82 -7.92
CA ALA A 320 -8.35 -23.08 -6.53
C ALA A 320 -7.42 -24.09 -5.83
N PHE A 321 -6.97 -25.15 -6.52
CA PHE A 321 -5.99 -26.07 -5.98
C PHE A 321 -4.62 -25.41 -5.74
N PHE A 322 -4.16 -24.58 -6.67
CA PHE A 322 -2.93 -23.78 -6.48
C PHE A 322 -3.05 -22.82 -5.29
N ILE A 323 -4.15 -22.07 -5.20
CA ILE A 323 -4.42 -21.13 -4.09
C ILE A 323 -4.42 -21.88 -2.76
N ARG A 324 -5.14 -23.00 -2.69
CA ARG A 324 -5.21 -23.83 -1.49
C ARG A 324 -3.82 -24.25 -1.02
N THR A 325 -2.99 -24.72 -1.95
CA THR A 325 -1.63 -25.20 -1.65
C THR A 325 -0.68 -24.05 -1.29
N GLN A 326 -0.80 -22.92 -1.98
CA GLN A 326 0.03 -21.75 -1.75
C GLN A 326 -0.25 -21.10 -0.40
N SER A 327 -1.50 -20.97 0.01
CA SER A 327 -1.88 -20.03 1.08
C SER A 327 -2.75 -20.61 2.20
N TYR A 328 -3.35 -21.80 2.04
CA TYR A 328 -4.36 -22.31 3.00
C TYR A 328 -4.05 -23.69 3.59
N LEU A 329 -2.97 -24.36 3.17
CA LEU A 329 -2.50 -25.61 3.82
C LEU A 329 -1.48 -25.36 4.94
N THR A 330 -0.87 -24.18 4.95
CA THR A 330 0.00 -23.72 6.05
C THR A 330 -0.81 -22.77 6.93
N PRO A 331 -0.64 -22.79 8.27
CA PRO A 331 -1.26 -21.82 9.18
C PRO A 331 -1.00 -20.37 8.73
N SER A 332 -2.01 -19.51 8.85
CA SER A 332 -1.96 -18.14 8.35
C SER A 332 -0.96 -17.26 9.11
N ASP A 333 -0.77 -17.53 10.39
CA ASP A 333 0.17 -16.88 11.31
C ASP A 333 1.63 -17.25 11.06
N ALA A 334 1.89 -18.34 10.33
CA ALA A 334 3.24 -18.73 9.95
C ALA A 334 3.80 -17.93 8.75
N PHE A 335 2.97 -17.22 7.99
CA PHE A 335 3.46 -16.49 6.82
C PHE A 335 4.17 -15.21 7.25
N ILE A 336 5.42 -15.07 6.80
CA ILE A 336 6.21 -13.86 6.99
C ILE A 336 6.67 -13.28 5.65
N GLY A 337 6.82 -11.96 5.59
CA GLY A 337 7.41 -11.22 4.49
C GLY A 337 8.94 -11.36 4.44
N CYS A 338 9.52 -11.02 3.29
CA CYS A 338 10.98 -11.04 3.14
C CYS A 338 11.70 -9.97 3.99
N THR A 339 10.98 -8.96 4.49
CA THR A 339 11.53 -7.88 5.31
C THR A 339 11.15 -8.01 6.79
N ASP A 340 10.50 -9.11 7.19
CA ASP A 340 10.07 -9.29 8.58
C ASP A 340 11.28 -9.52 9.49
N THR A 341 11.26 -8.85 10.63
CA THR A 341 12.32 -8.79 11.64
C THR A 341 11.68 -8.76 13.03
N PHE A 342 12.47 -9.07 14.06
CA PHE A 342 12.05 -8.92 15.46
C PHE A 342 12.40 -7.55 16.04
N TRP A 343 13.27 -6.81 15.38
CA TRP A 343 13.74 -5.51 15.86
C TRP A 343 13.56 -4.44 14.79
N LEU A 344 12.77 -3.43 15.14
CA LEU A 344 12.38 -2.34 14.25
C LEU A 344 13.48 -1.30 14.08
N ALA A 345 13.27 -0.45 13.07
CA ALA A 345 14.21 0.59 12.72
C ALA A 345 14.35 1.68 13.80
N ASN A 346 15.59 2.16 14.03
CA ASN A 346 15.91 3.30 14.91
C ASN A 346 15.32 3.14 16.31
N ASN A 347 14.45 4.04 16.74
CA ASN A 347 13.74 3.99 18.01
C ASN A 347 12.39 3.26 17.95
N GLY A 348 12.12 2.52 16.88
CA GLY A 348 10.84 1.80 16.69
C GLY A 348 10.56 0.73 17.75
N CYS A 349 11.58 0.25 18.45
CA CYS A 349 11.42 -0.67 19.59
C CYS A 349 11.24 0.04 20.95
N GLY A 350 11.28 1.37 20.99
CA GLY A 350 11.22 2.15 22.23
C GLY A 350 12.43 1.97 23.13
N VAL A 351 12.36 2.58 24.31
CA VAL A 351 13.43 2.57 25.31
C VAL A 351 13.70 1.15 25.78
N ASP A 352 14.97 0.76 25.79
CA ASP A 352 15.47 -0.58 26.10
C ASP A 352 14.89 -1.71 25.23
N GLY A 353 14.21 -1.36 24.12
CA GLY A 353 13.59 -2.31 23.22
C GLY A 353 12.22 -2.84 23.66
N GLU A 354 11.60 -2.23 24.67
CA GLU A 354 10.38 -2.71 25.32
C GLU A 354 9.21 -3.03 24.36
N SER A 355 9.14 -2.32 23.22
CA SER A 355 8.09 -2.53 22.20
C SER A 355 8.37 -3.70 21.26
N CYS A 356 9.58 -4.28 21.31
CA CYS A 356 10.00 -5.43 20.51
C CYS A 356 10.17 -6.71 21.37
N ALA A 357 9.64 -6.70 22.60
CA ALA A 357 9.52 -7.91 23.41
C ALA A 357 8.53 -8.92 22.76
N PRO A 358 8.67 -10.24 23.01
CA PRO A 358 9.61 -10.88 23.92
C PRO A 358 11.04 -10.97 23.37
N PHE A 359 12.03 -11.01 24.26
CA PHE A 359 13.45 -11.13 23.88
C PHE A 359 13.96 -12.57 23.85
N ASN A 360 13.36 -13.47 24.63
CA ASN A 360 13.81 -14.85 24.84
C ASN A 360 12.63 -15.81 25.04
N ASP A 361 12.93 -17.12 25.02
CA ASP A 361 12.01 -18.22 25.36
C ASP A 361 10.72 -18.27 24.52
N SER A 362 10.74 -17.63 23.35
CA SER A 362 9.69 -17.71 22.35
C SER A 362 10.23 -18.38 21.09
N SER A 363 9.55 -19.43 20.65
CA SER A 363 9.79 -20.06 19.36
C SER A 363 8.69 -19.70 18.38
N MET A 364 9.04 -19.56 17.10
CA MET A 364 8.06 -19.45 16.03
C MET A 364 8.40 -20.34 14.85
N ASP A 365 7.35 -20.88 14.26
CA ASP A 365 7.37 -21.58 12.99
C ASP A 365 6.98 -20.58 11.91
N PHE A 366 7.74 -20.53 10.83
CA PHE A 366 7.52 -19.54 9.78
C PHE A 366 7.68 -20.14 8.38
N ARG A 367 7.02 -19.50 7.41
CA ARG A 367 7.08 -19.81 5.98
C ARG A 367 7.46 -18.57 5.21
N CYS A 368 8.55 -18.69 4.46
CA CYS A 368 9.07 -17.64 3.60
C CYS A 368 8.65 -17.84 2.14
N PRO A 369 8.34 -16.75 1.43
CA PRO A 369 8.20 -16.77 -0.01
C PRO A 369 9.52 -17.04 -0.73
N ALA A 370 9.45 -17.40 -2.01
CA ALA A 370 10.63 -17.46 -2.87
C ALA A 370 11.19 -16.05 -3.17
N GLN A 371 12.47 -16.00 -3.53
CA GLN A 371 13.24 -14.84 -4.02
C GLN A 371 13.52 -13.76 -2.98
N CYS A 372 13.49 -14.10 -1.68
CA CYS A 372 13.80 -13.15 -0.61
C CYS A 372 15.27 -12.66 -0.63
N SER A 373 16.20 -13.38 -1.26
CA SER A 373 17.58 -12.89 -1.43
C SER A 373 17.69 -11.61 -2.26
N THR A 374 16.69 -11.34 -3.11
CA THR A 374 16.64 -10.16 -3.99
C THR A 374 15.99 -8.94 -3.34
N VAL A 375 15.38 -9.11 -2.17
CA VAL A 375 14.73 -8.03 -1.42
C VAL A 375 15.78 -7.34 -0.57
N THR A 376 16.01 -6.06 -0.85
CA THR A 376 17.12 -5.29 -0.28
C THR A 376 16.66 -3.98 0.35
N LEU A 377 17.47 -3.46 1.29
CA LEU A 377 17.29 -2.14 1.86
C LEU A 377 17.31 -1.08 0.75
N GLN A 378 16.21 -0.33 0.61
CA GLN A 378 16.11 0.73 -0.39
C GLN A 378 16.72 2.04 0.09
N ASN A 379 16.80 2.23 1.40
CA ASN A 379 17.47 3.36 2.05
C ASN A 379 18.64 2.87 2.90
N PRO A 380 19.66 3.71 3.13
CA PRO A 380 20.78 3.37 4.00
C PRO A 380 20.30 3.05 5.42
N ARG A 381 20.91 2.03 6.02
CA ARG A 381 20.63 1.55 7.37
C ARG A 381 21.95 1.40 8.11
N THR A 382 22.14 2.16 9.19
CA THR A 382 23.30 2.00 10.06
C THR A 382 23.09 0.93 11.13
N VAL A 383 24.06 0.03 11.22
CA VAL A 383 24.21 -1.04 12.20
C VAL A 383 25.58 -0.91 12.85
N GLY A 384 25.64 -0.57 14.13
CA GLY A 384 26.90 -0.23 14.79
C GLY A 384 27.58 0.94 14.08
N ASP A 385 28.79 0.71 13.55
CA ASP A 385 29.58 1.65 12.76
C ASP A 385 29.49 1.44 11.23
N GLU A 386 28.75 0.43 10.75
CA GLU A 386 28.59 0.14 9.33
C GLU A 386 27.25 0.66 8.78
N GLN A 387 27.26 1.20 7.56
CA GLN A 387 26.04 1.64 6.86
C GLN A 387 25.77 0.77 5.64
N MET A 388 24.61 0.12 5.63
CA MET A 388 24.21 -0.84 4.59
C MET A 388 23.13 -0.26 3.69
N ALA A 389 23.25 -0.45 2.38
CA ALA A 389 22.23 -0.08 1.40
C ALA A 389 22.24 -1.06 0.22
N TYR A 390 21.08 -1.29 -0.38
CA TYR A 390 20.92 -2.17 -1.56
C TYR A 390 21.37 -3.62 -1.37
N VAL A 391 21.41 -4.10 -0.12
CA VAL A 391 21.61 -5.51 0.25
C VAL A 391 20.52 -5.98 1.21
N PRO A 392 20.25 -7.29 1.34
CA PRO A 392 19.42 -7.82 2.41
C PRO A 392 20.07 -7.53 3.77
N LEU A 393 19.29 -7.06 4.76
CA LEU A 393 19.82 -6.79 6.10
C LEU A 393 19.98 -8.12 6.85
N VAL A 394 21.23 -8.57 7.05
CA VAL A 394 21.54 -9.76 7.84
C VAL A 394 22.77 -9.47 8.70
N VAL A 395 22.66 -9.73 10.01
CA VAL A 395 23.71 -9.46 11.00
C VAL A 395 23.99 -10.75 11.78
N GLY A 396 25.24 -11.22 11.75
CA GLY A 396 25.67 -12.44 12.43
C GLY A 396 25.62 -13.71 11.58
N GLY A 397 25.41 -14.86 12.22
CA GLY A 397 25.36 -16.19 11.60
C GLY A 397 26.72 -16.90 11.47
N GLY A 398 27.83 -16.22 11.76
CA GLY A 398 29.19 -16.78 11.62
C GLY A 398 29.76 -17.48 12.85
N ASP A 399 29.06 -17.47 13.99
CA ASP A 399 29.45 -18.22 15.18
C ASP A 399 29.05 -19.71 15.07
N ALA A 400 29.57 -20.54 15.98
CA ALA A 400 29.36 -21.99 15.96
C ALA A 400 27.87 -22.41 16.00
N ASN A 401 27.01 -21.57 16.57
CA ASN A 401 25.57 -21.83 16.70
C ASN A 401 24.73 -21.02 15.69
N ALA A 402 25.35 -20.35 14.71
CA ALA A 402 24.68 -19.52 13.70
C ALA A 402 23.62 -18.56 14.29
N THR A 403 24.06 -17.71 15.21
CA THR A 403 23.25 -16.72 15.92
C THR A 403 23.07 -15.46 15.08
N TYR A 404 21.83 -15.08 14.84
CA TYR A 404 21.47 -13.88 14.10
C TYR A 404 20.92 -12.79 15.02
N ARG A 405 21.18 -11.52 14.69
CA ARG A 405 20.62 -10.38 15.41
C ARG A 405 19.16 -10.15 15.04
N GLY A 406 18.37 -9.63 15.98
CA GLY A 406 16.92 -9.44 15.87
C GLY A 406 16.43 -8.62 14.68
N ASP A 407 17.24 -7.72 14.14
CA ASP A 407 16.92 -6.88 12.99
C ASP A 407 17.30 -7.52 11.64
N SER A 408 17.80 -8.76 11.65
CA SER A 408 18.08 -9.50 10.42
C SER A 408 16.78 -9.92 9.74
N PHE A 409 16.68 -9.72 8.42
CA PHE A 409 15.59 -10.25 7.60
C PHE A 409 15.55 -11.78 7.74
N ILE A 410 14.50 -12.28 8.39
CA ILE A 410 14.42 -13.69 8.83
C ILE A 410 14.55 -14.65 7.63
N CYS A 411 13.88 -14.35 6.52
CA CYS A 411 13.94 -15.17 5.31
C CYS A 411 15.30 -15.14 4.63
N ALA A 412 15.98 -13.99 4.61
CA ALA A 412 17.33 -13.88 4.04
C ALA A 412 18.34 -14.65 4.90
N ALA A 413 18.24 -14.55 6.23
CA ALA A 413 19.04 -15.33 7.17
C ALA A 413 18.82 -16.85 7.00
N ALA A 414 17.56 -17.28 6.83
CA ALA A 414 17.23 -18.69 6.61
C ALA A 414 17.79 -19.24 5.27
N VAL A 415 17.81 -18.42 4.21
CA VAL A 415 18.49 -18.74 2.95
C VAL A 415 20.00 -18.82 3.15
N GLN A 416 20.60 -17.85 3.85
CA GLN A 416 22.03 -17.84 4.13
C GLN A 416 22.46 -19.11 4.89
N ALA A 417 21.68 -19.50 5.91
CA ALA A 417 21.87 -20.71 6.70
C ALA A 417 21.62 -22.02 5.92
N GLY A 418 21.05 -21.96 4.71
CA GLY A 418 20.77 -23.13 3.87
C GLY A 418 19.54 -23.94 4.29
N LEU A 419 18.67 -23.39 5.14
CA LEU A 419 17.47 -24.08 5.64
C LEU A 419 16.33 -24.05 4.63
N ILE A 420 16.26 -22.98 3.84
CA ILE A 420 15.24 -22.80 2.79
C ILE A 420 15.89 -22.46 1.45
N SER A 421 15.19 -22.75 0.36
CA SER A 421 15.67 -22.45 -0.99
C SER A 421 15.19 -21.08 -1.43
N ASP A 422 16.10 -20.22 -1.89
CA ASP A 422 15.69 -18.94 -2.48
C ASP A 422 14.73 -19.11 -3.67
N SER A 423 14.91 -20.14 -4.50
CA SER A 423 14.06 -20.36 -5.69
C SER A 423 12.64 -20.87 -5.39
N LYS A 424 12.44 -21.50 -4.22
CA LYS A 424 11.18 -22.19 -3.87
C LYS A 424 10.59 -21.71 -2.54
N GLY A 425 11.22 -20.79 -1.84
CA GLY A 425 10.90 -20.50 -0.45
C GLY A 425 11.12 -21.72 0.45
N GLY A 426 10.47 -21.71 1.60
CA GLY A 426 10.49 -22.84 2.53
C GLY A 426 9.89 -22.48 3.88
N CYS A 427 9.84 -23.46 4.78
CA CYS A 427 9.53 -23.23 6.17
C CYS A 427 10.75 -23.56 7.00
N ALA A 428 10.88 -22.85 8.11
CA ALA A 428 11.82 -23.18 9.16
C ALA A 428 11.20 -22.76 10.49
N SER A 429 11.88 -23.12 11.56
CA SER A 429 11.52 -22.70 12.90
C SER A 429 12.73 -22.03 13.53
N LEU A 430 12.46 -21.07 14.40
CA LEU A 430 13.50 -20.37 15.13
C LEU A 430 13.09 -20.19 16.59
N THR A 431 14.08 -19.88 17.42
CA THR A 431 13.89 -19.55 18.83
C THR A 431 14.65 -18.27 19.17
N LEU A 432 14.04 -17.42 19.99
CA LEU A 432 14.69 -16.24 20.54
C LEU A 432 15.55 -16.64 21.74
N ILE A 433 16.81 -16.22 21.73
CA ILE A 433 17.79 -16.54 22.78
C ILE A 433 18.10 -15.35 23.70
N GLY A 434 17.52 -14.18 23.42
CA GLY A 434 17.79 -12.95 24.18
C GLY A 434 19.13 -12.34 23.85
N ASN A 435 19.81 -11.91 24.90
CA ASN A 435 21.01 -11.12 24.81
C ASN A 435 22.19 -11.92 24.23
N TYR A 436 22.84 -11.39 23.21
CA TYR A 436 24.03 -11.98 22.59
C TYR A 436 25.07 -10.91 22.31
N THR A 437 26.35 -11.29 22.42
CA THR A 437 27.49 -10.40 22.23
C THR A 437 28.35 -10.91 21.09
N ASN A 438 28.85 -10.00 20.26
CA ASN A 438 29.81 -10.26 19.19
C ASN A 438 29.27 -11.18 18.08
N PHE A 439 28.39 -10.63 17.24
CA PHE A 439 27.89 -11.29 16.05
C PHE A 439 28.99 -11.35 14.98
N LEU A 440 29.36 -12.56 14.56
CA LEU A 440 30.37 -12.78 13.54
C LEU A 440 29.74 -12.80 12.15
N LEU A 441 30.37 -12.09 11.21
CA LEU A 441 29.97 -12.11 9.80
C LEU A 441 30.18 -13.49 9.16
N THR A 442 29.38 -13.81 8.16
CA THR A 442 29.55 -15.01 7.34
C THR A 442 29.03 -14.78 5.93
N THR A 443 29.34 -15.70 5.02
CA THR A 443 28.78 -15.72 3.67
C THR A 443 28.30 -17.13 3.35
N GLY A 444 27.02 -17.24 2.98
CA GLY A 444 26.38 -18.50 2.66
C GLY A 444 25.31 -18.29 1.60
N HIS A 445 25.20 -19.20 0.63
CA HIS A 445 24.15 -19.20 -0.39
C HIS A 445 23.97 -17.85 -1.13
N GLY A 446 25.06 -17.10 -1.32
CA GLY A 446 25.05 -15.81 -2.04
C GLY A 446 24.66 -14.60 -1.19
N ILE A 447 24.45 -14.77 0.12
CA ILE A 447 24.15 -13.70 1.07
C ILE A 447 25.33 -13.53 2.02
N THR A 448 25.83 -12.29 2.13
CA THR A 448 26.88 -11.90 3.07
C THR A 448 26.24 -11.11 4.21
N SER A 449 26.47 -11.53 5.45
CA SER A 449 26.05 -10.81 6.64
C SER A 449 27.16 -9.89 7.13
N ILE A 450 26.79 -8.93 7.96
CA ILE A 450 27.75 -8.06 8.66
C ILE A 450 27.97 -8.52 10.10
N GLY A 451 29.08 -8.07 10.68
CA GLY A 451 29.40 -8.29 12.08
C GLY A 451 28.77 -7.23 12.97
N PHE A 452 28.68 -7.53 14.27
CA PHE A 452 28.33 -6.53 15.28
C PHE A 452 29.10 -6.85 16.56
N ALA A 453 30.15 -6.06 16.83
CA ALA A 453 31.19 -6.39 17.81
C ALA A 453 30.81 -6.09 19.27
N THR A 454 29.54 -5.80 19.56
CA THR A 454 29.06 -5.48 20.91
C THR A 454 27.81 -6.29 21.25
N ILE A 455 27.11 -5.89 22.31
CA ILE A 455 25.98 -6.58 22.91
C ILE A 455 24.65 -6.12 22.31
N PHE A 456 23.73 -7.05 22.07
CA PHE A 456 22.40 -6.73 21.55
C PHE A 456 21.33 -7.57 22.25
N PRO A 457 20.20 -6.97 22.68
CA PRO A 457 19.25 -7.61 23.59
C PRO A 457 18.40 -8.71 22.94
N LEU A 458 18.24 -8.70 21.60
CA LEU A 458 17.40 -9.66 20.88
C LEU A 458 18.20 -10.37 19.80
N SER A 459 18.31 -11.70 19.93
CA SER A 459 18.90 -12.55 18.91
C SER A 459 18.11 -13.85 18.76
N PHE A 460 18.29 -14.50 17.62
CA PHE A 460 17.59 -15.75 17.31
C PHE A 460 18.52 -16.78 16.69
N ARG A 461 18.12 -18.04 16.83
CA ARG A 461 18.74 -19.19 16.18
C ARG A 461 17.68 -20.05 15.53
N PHE A 462 18.03 -20.65 14.41
CA PHE A 462 17.16 -21.62 13.77
C PHE A 462 17.19 -22.96 14.49
N LEU A 463 16.07 -23.66 14.46
CA LEU A 463 15.92 -25.02 14.96
C LEU A 463 16.12 -26.03 13.83
N ASP A 464 16.62 -27.22 14.16
CA ASP A 464 16.84 -28.31 13.19
C ASP A 464 15.55 -29.01 12.72
N TYR A 465 14.40 -28.59 13.24
CA TYR A 465 13.09 -29.15 12.91
C TYR A 465 12.05 -28.04 12.75
N THR A 466 11.01 -28.31 11.97
CA THR A 466 9.82 -27.46 11.85
C THR A 466 8.58 -28.35 11.84
N SER A 467 7.48 -27.88 12.44
CA SER A 467 6.20 -28.60 12.41
C SER A 467 5.43 -28.37 11.11
N LEU A 468 5.83 -27.36 10.33
CA LEU A 468 5.12 -26.93 9.14
C LEU A 468 5.28 -27.91 7.97
N THR A 469 4.20 -28.00 7.19
CA THR A 469 4.16 -28.75 5.94
C THR A 469 3.70 -27.84 4.80
N HIS A 470 3.86 -28.31 3.55
CA HIS A 470 3.47 -27.56 2.34
C HIS A 470 4.22 -26.23 2.15
N CYS A 471 5.53 -26.26 2.35
CA CYS A 471 6.39 -25.09 2.42
C CYS A 471 6.88 -24.52 1.07
N VAL A 472 6.56 -25.19 -0.04
CA VAL A 472 7.01 -24.77 -1.36
C VAL A 472 6.15 -23.60 -1.84
N ASP A 473 6.79 -22.56 -2.33
CA ASP A 473 6.14 -21.44 -3.02
C ASP A 473 5.75 -21.85 -4.45
N TYR A 474 4.45 -21.89 -4.71
CA TYR A 474 3.85 -22.30 -5.97
C TYR A 474 3.61 -21.15 -6.97
N ARG A 475 4.15 -19.94 -6.72
CA ARG A 475 3.98 -18.81 -7.66
C ARG A 475 4.46 -19.10 -9.08
N ASN A 476 5.59 -19.81 -9.22
CA ASN A 476 6.19 -20.13 -10.52
C ASN A 476 5.38 -21.21 -11.28
N PRO A 477 4.99 -22.34 -10.65
CA PRO A 477 4.02 -23.27 -11.23
C PRO A 477 2.69 -22.61 -11.63
N ALA A 478 2.14 -21.73 -10.79
CA ALA A 478 0.90 -21.02 -11.08
C ALA A 478 1.06 -20.05 -12.28
N LEU A 479 2.20 -19.38 -12.38
CA LEU A 479 2.56 -18.56 -13.54
C LEU A 479 2.62 -19.41 -14.82
N ALA A 480 3.31 -20.54 -14.79
CA ALA A 480 3.40 -21.44 -15.94
C ALA A 480 2.02 -21.94 -16.38
N PHE A 481 1.15 -22.29 -15.42
CA PHE A 481 -0.24 -22.66 -15.68
C PHE A 481 -1.01 -21.52 -16.37
N ASN A 482 -0.93 -20.29 -15.86
CA ASN A 482 -1.60 -19.14 -16.46
C ASN A 482 -1.06 -18.77 -17.85
N ILE A 483 0.25 -18.89 -18.08
CA ILE A 483 0.86 -18.71 -19.40
C ILE A 483 0.32 -19.76 -20.38
N LEU A 484 0.28 -21.03 -20.00
CA LEU A 484 -0.25 -22.09 -20.86
C LEU A 484 -1.72 -21.85 -21.20
N VAL A 485 -2.54 -21.50 -20.22
CA VAL A 485 -3.97 -21.20 -20.43
C VAL A 485 -4.15 -20.00 -21.36
N THR A 486 -3.38 -18.92 -21.19
CA THR A 486 -3.45 -17.77 -22.08
C THR A 486 -2.96 -18.12 -23.50
N CYS A 487 -1.90 -18.91 -23.66
CA CYS A 487 -1.48 -19.44 -24.97
C CYS A 487 -2.60 -20.27 -25.64
N LEU A 488 -3.31 -21.13 -24.90
CA LEU A 488 -4.44 -21.91 -25.41
C LEU A 488 -5.59 -21.01 -25.91
N LEU A 489 -5.86 -19.89 -25.22
CA LEU A 489 -6.86 -18.92 -25.64
C LEU A 489 -6.51 -18.28 -26.99
N PHE A 490 -5.25 -17.88 -27.21
CA PHE A 490 -4.80 -17.26 -28.45
C PHE A 490 -4.66 -18.26 -29.62
N LEU A 491 -4.07 -19.43 -29.39
CA LEU A 491 -3.69 -20.35 -30.47
C LEU A 491 -4.80 -21.34 -30.84
N ILE A 492 -5.54 -21.84 -29.84
CA ILE A 492 -6.47 -22.97 -30.00
C ILE A 492 -7.93 -22.51 -29.96
N LEU A 493 -8.38 -22.03 -28.80
CA LEU A 493 -9.79 -21.72 -28.56
C LEU A 493 -10.28 -20.49 -29.32
N ARG A 494 -9.41 -19.48 -29.51
CA ARG A 494 -9.64 -18.27 -30.30
C ARG A 494 -11.04 -17.68 -30.10
N PRO A 495 -11.43 -17.35 -28.85
CA PRO A 495 -12.75 -16.80 -28.58
C PRO A 495 -12.89 -15.40 -29.23
N LYS A 496 -14.11 -14.86 -29.21
CA LYS A 496 -14.34 -13.49 -29.68
C LYS A 496 -13.40 -12.52 -28.94
N PRO A 497 -12.88 -11.46 -29.60
CA PRO A 497 -11.90 -10.55 -29.00
C PRO A 497 -12.32 -9.95 -27.65
N LEU A 498 -13.61 -9.64 -27.48
CA LEU A 498 -14.16 -9.16 -26.20
C LEU A 498 -13.98 -10.19 -25.07
N VAL A 499 -14.20 -11.47 -25.37
CA VAL A 499 -14.07 -12.55 -24.38
C VAL A 499 -12.59 -12.78 -24.06
N LEU A 500 -11.73 -12.78 -25.08
CA LEU A 500 -10.28 -12.88 -24.89
C LEU A 500 -9.76 -11.75 -23.98
N TYR A 501 -10.21 -10.52 -24.22
CA TYR A 501 -9.85 -9.35 -23.40
C TYR A 501 -10.19 -9.56 -21.92
N TRP A 502 -11.42 -9.99 -21.62
CA TRP A 502 -11.83 -10.24 -20.24
C TRP A 502 -11.12 -11.44 -19.62
N CYS A 503 -10.80 -12.48 -20.39
CA CYS A 503 -9.95 -13.57 -19.89
C CYS A 503 -8.58 -13.05 -19.45
N LEU A 504 -7.94 -12.15 -20.23
CA LEU A 504 -6.68 -11.53 -19.84
C LEU A 504 -6.83 -10.70 -18.57
N VAL A 505 -7.82 -9.80 -18.51
CA VAL A 505 -8.07 -8.98 -17.31
C VAL A 505 -8.22 -9.83 -16.06
N CYS A 506 -9.05 -10.87 -16.10
CA CYS A 506 -9.28 -11.75 -14.96
C CYS A 506 -8.03 -12.57 -14.59
N ILE A 507 -7.38 -13.21 -15.58
CA ILE A 507 -6.19 -14.05 -15.32
C ILE A 507 -5.05 -13.22 -14.74
N GLY A 508 -4.80 -12.02 -15.29
CA GLY A 508 -3.74 -11.13 -14.81
C GLY A 508 -4.00 -10.66 -13.40
N PHE A 509 -5.17 -10.06 -13.17
CA PHE A 509 -5.54 -9.52 -11.86
C PHE A 509 -5.40 -10.59 -10.77
N TRP A 510 -6.02 -11.76 -10.97
CA TRP A 510 -6.00 -12.83 -9.97
C TRP A 510 -4.63 -13.50 -9.86
N HIS A 511 -3.82 -13.55 -10.92
CA HIS A 511 -2.45 -14.02 -10.78
C HIS A 511 -1.63 -13.11 -9.85
N ILE A 512 -1.81 -11.79 -9.97
CA ILE A 512 -1.11 -10.82 -9.14
C ILE A 512 -1.55 -10.94 -7.69
N SER A 513 -2.85 -10.79 -7.43
CA SER A 513 -3.40 -10.76 -6.07
C SER A 513 -3.24 -12.07 -5.30
N LEU A 514 -3.03 -13.21 -5.97
CA LEU A 514 -2.96 -14.53 -5.31
C LEU A 514 -1.56 -15.14 -5.29
N PHE A 515 -0.67 -14.75 -6.20
CA PHE A 515 0.61 -15.45 -6.38
C PHE A 515 1.81 -14.51 -6.51
N SER A 516 1.81 -13.60 -7.49
CA SER A 516 3.06 -12.88 -7.80
C SER A 516 3.36 -11.72 -6.84
N GLN A 517 2.34 -10.98 -6.40
CA GLN A 517 2.42 -9.86 -5.46
C GLN A 517 1.07 -9.70 -4.73
N PRO A 518 0.73 -10.62 -3.81
CA PRO A 518 -0.46 -10.45 -3.00
C PRO A 518 -0.25 -9.28 -2.03
N GLN A 519 -1.31 -8.51 -1.74
CA GLN A 519 -1.27 -7.39 -0.78
C GLN A 519 -0.97 -7.84 0.65
N SER A 520 -1.24 -9.11 0.96
CA SER A 520 -0.93 -9.75 2.22
C SER A 520 -0.62 -11.23 1.99
N THR A 521 0.07 -11.87 2.91
CA THR A 521 0.31 -13.32 2.89
C THR A 521 -0.20 -13.93 4.20
N PRO A 522 -1.23 -14.80 4.16
CA PRO A 522 -2.00 -15.23 2.99
C PRO A 522 -2.82 -14.08 2.34
N PRO A 523 -3.22 -14.21 1.06
CA PRO A 523 -3.94 -13.15 0.34
C PRO A 523 -5.28 -12.76 0.97
N ASP A 524 -5.47 -11.47 1.27
CA ASP A 524 -6.77 -10.91 1.66
C ASP A 524 -7.70 -10.87 0.43
N LEU A 525 -8.50 -11.93 0.28
CA LEU A 525 -9.47 -12.05 -0.80
C LEU A 525 -10.50 -10.91 -0.77
N SER A 526 -10.84 -10.40 0.41
CA SER A 526 -11.85 -9.36 0.54
C SER A 526 -11.35 -8.02 0.00
N ALA A 527 -10.12 -7.65 0.33
CA ALA A 527 -9.44 -6.50 -0.26
C ALA A 527 -9.25 -6.67 -1.78
N ALA A 528 -8.85 -7.87 -2.23
CA ALA A 528 -8.69 -8.17 -3.65
C ALA A 528 -10.01 -8.03 -4.44
N PHE A 529 -11.13 -8.58 -3.93
CA PHE A 529 -12.45 -8.42 -4.56
C PHE A 529 -12.95 -6.97 -4.53
N GLY A 530 -12.67 -6.22 -3.45
CA GLY A 530 -12.98 -4.79 -3.35
C GLY A 530 -12.28 -3.98 -4.45
N THR A 531 -11.01 -4.30 -4.72
CA THR A 531 -10.19 -3.65 -5.76
C THR A 531 -10.52 -4.13 -7.17
N PHE A 532 -10.97 -5.37 -7.32
CA PHE A 532 -11.30 -5.96 -8.62
C PHE A 532 -12.44 -5.23 -9.32
N LEU A 533 -13.48 -4.79 -8.59
CA LEU A 533 -14.66 -4.15 -9.17
C LEU A 533 -14.32 -2.82 -9.88
N PRO A 534 -13.63 -1.84 -9.26
CA PRO A 534 -13.15 -0.66 -9.98
C PRO A 534 -12.19 -1.01 -11.13
N ALA A 535 -11.32 -2.03 -10.96
CA ALA A 535 -10.43 -2.47 -12.02
C ALA A 535 -11.19 -2.96 -13.26
N LEU A 536 -12.29 -3.69 -13.08
CA LEU A 536 -13.19 -4.09 -14.18
C LEU A 536 -13.82 -2.87 -14.87
N PHE A 537 -14.25 -1.86 -14.11
CA PHE A 537 -14.82 -0.64 -14.71
C PHE A 537 -13.79 0.09 -15.58
N ILE A 538 -12.56 0.26 -15.09
CA ILE A 538 -11.49 0.91 -15.85
C ILE A 538 -11.10 0.06 -17.08
N ALA A 539 -11.02 -1.26 -16.93
CA ALA A 539 -10.80 -2.18 -18.05
C ALA A 539 -11.91 -2.06 -19.12
N TYR A 540 -13.16 -1.90 -18.71
CA TYR A 540 -14.25 -1.61 -19.65
C TYR A 540 -14.02 -0.29 -20.41
N VAL A 541 -13.54 0.76 -19.74
CA VAL A 541 -13.17 2.02 -20.40
C VAL A 541 -12.05 1.80 -21.42
N PHE A 542 -11.01 1.03 -21.07
CA PHE A 542 -9.93 0.68 -22.01
C PHE A 542 -10.45 -0.07 -23.23
N TRP A 543 -11.40 -0.99 -23.05
CA TRP A 543 -12.07 -1.67 -24.16
C TRP A 543 -12.74 -0.68 -25.10
N ARG A 544 -13.51 0.27 -24.54
CA ARG A 544 -14.27 1.26 -25.32
C ARG A 544 -13.37 2.26 -26.05
N LEU A 545 -12.25 2.66 -25.44
CA LEU A 545 -11.38 3.70 -25.98
C LEU A 545 -10.29 3.16 -26.91
N ALA A 546 -9.79 1.95 -26.69
CA ALA A 546 -8.61 1.45 -27.39
C ALA A 546 -8.75 0.01 -27.92
N PHE A 547 -8.98 -0.97 -27.05
CA PHE A 547 -8.83 -2.39 -27.44
C PHE A 547 -9.83 -2.84 -28.51
N ARG A 548 -11.06 -2.32 -28.54
CA ARG A 548 -12.06 -2.71 -29.55
C ARG A 548 -11.63 -2.39 -30.99
N PHE A 549 -10.69 -1.48 -31.19
CA PHE A 549 -10.21 -1.05 -32.50
C PHE A 549 -8.99 -1.83 -32.99
N THR A 550 -8.23 -2.42 -32.07
CA THR A 550 -6.91 -3.02 -32.34
C THR A 550 -6.93 -4.54 -32.16
N LEU A 551 -7.52 -5.00 -31.06
CA LEU A 551 -7.51 -6.41 -30.65
C LEU A 551 -8.16 -7.32 -31.72
N PRO A 552 -9.31 -6.97 -32.35
CA PRO A 552 -9.93 -7.82 -33.37
C PRO A 552 -9.10 -8.04 -34.64
N LEU A 553 -8.15 -7.15 -34.97
CA LEU A 553 -7.43 -7.14 -36.25
C LEU A 553 -6.54 -8.37 -36.43
N TYR A 554 -6.00 -8.89 -35.33
CA TYR A 554 -5.06 -9.99 -35.34
C TYR A 554 -5.75 -11.36 -35.22
N ALA A 555 -7.09 -11.42 -35.20
CA ALA A 555 -7.83 -12.68 -35.12
C ALA A 555 -7.54 -13.65 -36.29
N LYS A 556 -7.05 -13.13 -37.43
CA LYS A 556 -6.62 -13.91 -38.60
C LYS A 556 -5.14 -14.33 -38.56
N ALA A 557 -4.39 -13.96 -37.53
CA ALA A 557 -2.98 -14.32 -37.35
C ALA A 557 -2.72 -14.76 -35.90
N PRO A 558 -3.22 -15.93 -35.45
CA PRO A 558 -3.16 -16.35 -34.04
C PRO A 558 -1.76 -16.33 -33.40
N ILE A 559 -0.70 -16.68 -34.15
CA ILE A 559 0.67 -16.70 -33.61
C ILE A 559 1.15 -15.27 -33.40
N GLU A 560 1.04 -14.41 -34.41
CA GLU A 560 1.34 -12.98 -34.26
C GLU A 560 0.49 -12.32 -33.17
N TYR A 561 -0.78 -12.68 -33.10
CA TYR A 561 -1.72 -12.16 -32.12
C TYR A 561 -1.25 -12.46 -30.69
N MET A 562 -0.83 -13.71 -30.46
CA MET A 562 -0.23 -14.13 -29.20
C MET A 562 1.07 -13.37 -28.93
N VAL A 563 2.02 -13.32 -29.88
CA VAL A 563 3.32 -12.70 -29.65
C VAL A 563 3.19 -11.20 -29.34
N TRP A 564 2.38 -10.47 -30.11
CA TRP A 564 2.26 -9.02 -29.98
C TRP A 564 1.51 -8.59 -28.72
N TYR A 565 0.55 -9.37 -28.21
CA TYR A 565 -0.16 -9.02 -26.97
C TYR A 565 0.40 -9.75 -25.75
N LEU A 566 0.58 -11.06 -25.81
CA LEU A 566 0.79 -11.90 -24.64
C LEU A 566 2.18 -11.75 -24.03
N GLY A 567 3.23 -11.62 -24.85
CA GLY A 567 4.59 -11.40 -24.37
C GLY A 567 4.72 -10.11 -23.55
N PRO A 568 4.40 -8.94 -24.14
CA PRO A 568 4.40 -7.66 -23.43
C PRO A 568 3.43 -7.62 -22.25
N TYR A 569 2.28 -8.31 -22.36
CA TYR A 569 1.32 -8.43 -21.27
C TYR A 569 1.90 -9.09 -20.02
N TRP A 570 2.59 -10.23 -20.16
CA TRP A 570 3.21 -10.89 -19.01
C TRP A 570 4.38 -10.10 -18.43
N VAL A 571 5.11 -9.34 -19.26
CA VAL A 571 6.09 -8.36 -18.78
C VAL A 571 5.40 -7.32 -17.90
N GLY A 572 4.28 -6.74 -18.33
CA GLY A 572 3.54 -5.77 -17.53
C GLY A 572 2.94 -6.36 -16.24
N VAL A 573 2.37 -7.57 -16.30
CA VAL A 573 1.80 -8.26 -15.13
C VAL A 573 2.88 -8.55 -14.06
N LEU A 574 4.10 -8.86 -14.51
CA LEU A 574 5.26 -9.14 -13.67
C LEU A 574 6.23 -7.95 -13.61
N SER A 575 5.73 -6.70 -13.59
CA SER A 575 6.58 -5.50 -13.66
C SER A 575 7.63 -5.44 -12.54
N TYR A 576 7.28 -5.88 -11.33
CA TYR A 576 8.21 -5.96 -10.20
C TYR A 576 9.50 -6.73 -10.52
N ILE A 577 9.41 -7.88 -11.20
CA ILE A 577 10.59 -8.70 -11.52
C ILE A 577 11.21 -8.27 -12.86
N THR A 578 10.38 -7.90 -13.83
CA THR A 578 10.84 -7.66 -15.22
C THR A 578 11.30 -6.24 -15.51
N LEU A 579 10.74 -5.24 -14.83
CA LEU A 579 11.04 -3.83 -15.02
C LEU A 579 11.68 -3.25 -13.76
N GLU A 580 11.05 -3.38 -12.59
CA GLU A 580 11.51 -2.71 -11.35
C GLU A 580 12.80 -3.34 -10.79
N ALA A 581 12.87 -4.67 -10.69
CA ALA A 581 14.10 -5.35 -10.25
C ALA A 581 15.22 -5.31 -11.30
N ALA A 582 14.87 -5.31 -12.60
CA ALA A 582 15.83 -5.40 -13.69
C ALA A 582 16.42 -4.03 -14.09
N ILE A 583 15.68 -2.95 -13.92
CA ILE A 583 16.11 -1.60 -14.28
C ILE A 583 16.61 -0.92 -13.00
N PRO A 584 17.86 -0.40 -12.98
CA PRO A 584 18.42 0.18 -11.77
C PRO A 584 17.88 1.60 -11.47
N ILE A 585 16.56 1.78 -11.41
CA ILE A 585 15.89 3.06 -11.17
C ILE A 585 14.65 2.81 -10.30
N ASN A 586 14.70 3.25 -9.05
CA ASN A 586 13.55 3.15 -8.15
C ASN A 586 12.95 4.54 -7.89
N ARG A 587 13.77 5.58 -7.77
CA ARG A 587 13.34 6.97 -7.65
C ARG A 587 14.06 7.84 -8.68
N LEU A 588 13.36 8.83 -9.23
CA LEU A 588 13.95 9.84 -10.13
C LEU A 588 14.55 11.02 -9.34
N THR A 589 15.13 10.75 -8.17
CA THR A 589 15.83 11.74 -7.36
C THR A 589 17.32 11.75 -7.71
N SER A 590 17.97 12.90 -7.55
CA SER A 590 19.41 13.04 -7.84
C SER A 590 20.27 12.15 -6.95
N SER A 591 19.90 11.97 -5.68
CA SER A 591 20.60 11.09 -4.74
C SER A 591 20.54 9.62 -5.14
N ASP A 592 19.39 9.12 -5.62
CA ASP A 592 19.25 7.71 -6.00
C ASP A 592 19.98 7.41 -7.33
N LEU A 593 19.89 8.33 -8.30
CA LEU A 593 20.56 8.19 -9.60
C LEU A 593 22.09 8.19 -9.52
N THR A 594 22.67 8.90 -8.54
CA THR A 594 24.13 8.97 -8.36
C THR A 594 24.68 7.82 -7.53
N LYS A 595 23.90 7.30 -6.56
CA LYS A 595 24.31 6.18 -5.71
C LYS A 595 24.24 4.83 -6.41
N ARG A 596 23.29 4.64 -7.32
CA ARG A 596 23.09 3.35 -8.01
C ARG A 596 23.90 3.27 -9.32
N SER A 597 24.87 2.36 -9.36
CA SER A 597 25.66 2.14 -10.57
C SER A 597 24.78 1.77 -11.77
N GLY A 598 24.97 2.45 -12.90
CA GLY A 598 24.21 2.20 -14.13
C GLY A 598 22.82 2.87 -14.23
N ALA A 599 22.32 3.51 -13.17
CA ALA A 599 21.00 4.16 -13.16
C ALA A 599 20.85 5.25 -14.22
N ILE A 600 21.84 6.14 -14.33
CA ILE A 600 21.85 7.24 -15.31
C ILE A 600 21.83 6.68 -16.75
N THR A 601 22.65 5.66 -17.03
CA THR A 601 22.70 5.02 -18.35
C THR A 601 21.35 4.39 -18.70
N ALA A 602 20.76 3.65 -17.77
CA ALA A 602 19.44 3.05 -17.95
C ALA A 602 18.36 4.12 -18.23
N LEU A 603 18.39 5.24 -17.48
CA LEU A 603 17.44 6.33 -17.65
C LEU A 603 17.52 6.94 -19.05
N VAL A 604 18.73 7.24 -19.52
CA VAL A 604 18.96 7.81 -20.86
C VAL A 604 18.43 6.87 -21.95
N VAL A 605 18.72 5.57 -21.85
CA VAL A 605 18.26 4.56 -22.81
C VAL A 605 16.73 4.49 -22.83
N ILE A 606 16.09 4.44 -21.65
CA ILE A 606 14.63 4.39 -21.53
C ILE A 606 13.99 5.65 -22.13
N VAL A 607 14.52 6.83 -21.82
CA VAL A 607 14.00 8.10 -22.38
C VAL A 607 14.09 8.11 -23.90
N ILE A 608 15.23 7.68 -24.48
CA ILE A 608 15.39 7.58 -25.94
C ILE A 608 14.33 6.65 -26.54
N ILE A 609 14.15 5.45 -25.96
CA ILE A 609 13.16 4.49 -26.43
C ILE A 609 11.76 5.10 -26.36
N VAL A 610 11.35 5.63 -25.21
CA VAL A 610 10.02 6.23 -25.01
C VAL A 610 9.77 7.37 -26.01
N VAL A 611 10.75 8.26 -26.23
CA VAL A 611 10.65 9.35 -27.21
C VAL A 611 10.42 8.79 -28.62
N VAL A 612 11.17 7.77 -29.03
CA VAL A 612 10.98 7.14 -30.35
C VAL A 612 9.59 6.53 -30.49
N LEU A 613 9.08 5.84 -29.46
CA LEU A 613 7.74 5.25 -29.47
C LEU A 613 6.65 6.33 -29.53
N VAL A 614 6.78 7.40 -28.74
CA VAL A 614 5.85 8.54 -28.74
C VAL A 614 5.84 9.24 -30.09
N LEU A 615 7.02 9.55 -30.67
CA LEU A 615 7.13 10.17 -31.98
C LEU A 615 6.50 9.30 -33.08
N ASN A 616 6.72 7.99 -33.04
CA ASN A 616 6.05 7.08 -33.96
C ASN A 616 4.52 7.10 -33.76
N GLN A 617 4.04 7.09 -32.52
CA GLN A 617 2.59 7.10 -32.26
C GLN A 617 1.95 8.41 -32.70
N VAL A 618 2.56 9.56 -32.42
CA VAL A 618 2.12 10.87 -32.93
C VAL A 618 2.06 10.87 -34.47
N ARG A 619 3.07 10.28 -35.13
CA ARG A 619 3.07 10.13 -36.60
C ARG A 619 1.89 9.27 -37.09
N VAL A 620 1.56 8.19 -36.39
CA VAL A 620 0.42 7.31 -36.70
C VAL A 620 -0.91 8.06 -36.54
N ILE A 621 -1.12 8.73 -35.42
CA ILE A 621 -2.34 9.51 -35.13
C ILE A 621 -2.50 10.66 -36.15
N ARG A 622 -1.40 11.29 -36.54
CA ARG A 622 -1.41 12.33 -37.58
C ARG A 622 -1.83 11.79 -38.94
N LYS A 623 -1.34 10.60 -39.32
CA LYS A 623 -1.68 9.96 -40.61
C LYS A 623 -3.16 9.65 -40.76
N THR A 624 -3.91 9.50 -39.66
CA THR A 624 -5.35 9.24 -39.68
C THR A 624 -6.21 10.51 -39.61
N GLY A 625 -5.60 11.67 -39.32
CA GLY A 625 -6.31 12.95 -39.19
C GLY A 625 -6.87 13.22 -37.79
N TRP A 626 -6.54 12.36 -36.81
CA TRP A 626 -7.06 12.45 -35.44
C TRP A 626 -6.16 13.22 -34.47
N LEU A 627 -4.97 13.67 -34.90
CA LEU A 627 -3.97 14.28 -34.00
C LEU A 627 -4.52 15.46 -33.20
N PRO A 628 -5.23 16.45 -33.78
CA PRO A 628 -5.76 17.57 -33.01
C PRO A 628 -6.74 17.15 -31.90
N TYR A 629 -7.54 16.12 -32.16
CA TYR A 629 -8.53 15.63 -31.19
C TYR A 629 -7.85 15.00 -29.96
N TYR A 630 -6.90 14.09 -30.18
CA TYR A 630 -6.16 13.46 -29.08
C TYR A 630 -5.24 14.46 -28.38
N ALA A 631 -4.51 15.29 -29.14
CA ALA A 631 -3.65 16.32 -28.56
C ALA A 631 -4.41 17.28 -27.65
N GLY A 632 -5.64 17.68 -28.02
CA GLY A 632 -6.50 18.51 -27.18
C GLY A 632 -6.78 17.88 -25.82
N TRP A 633 -7.17 16.60 -25.78
CA TRP A 633 -7.41 15.88 -24.53
C TRP A 633 -6.15 15.70 -23.68
N TYR A 634 -4.99 15.44 -24.30
CA TYR A 634 -3.72 15.36 -23.58
C TYR A 634 -3.28 16.72 -23.01
N VAL A 635 -3.56 17.83 -23.71
CA VAL A 635 -3.33 19.18 -23.18
C VAL A 635 -4.24 19.44 -21.98
N VAL A 636 -5.52 19.09 -22.05
CA VAL A 636 -6.45 19.22 -20.90
C VAL A 636 -5.96 18.38 -19.72
N GLY A 637 -5.59 17.11 -19.94
CA GLY A 637 -5.04 16.26 -18.89
C GLY A 637 -3.75 16.84 -18.29
N GLY A 638 -2.84 17.36 -19.12
CA GLY A 638 -1.61 18.01 -18.67
C GLY A 638 -1.86 19.27 -17.84
N LEU A 639 -2.87 20.07 -18.19
CA LEU A 639 -3.30 21.21 -17.38
C LEU A 639 -3.89 20.79 -16.04
N VAL A 640 -4.67 19.70 -15.99
CA VAL A 640 -5.16 19.14 -14.73
C VAL A 640 -3.97 18.71 -13.86
N VAL A 641 -3.02 17.95 -14.41
CA VAL A 641 -1.82 17.54 -13.66
C VAL A 641 -1.02 18.75 -13.18
N LEU A 642 -0.88 19.80 -14.00
CA LEU A 642 -0.23 21.05 -13.59
C LEU A 642 -0.94 21.71 -12.40
N VAL A 643 -2.26 21.77 -12.41
CA VAL A 643 -3.03 22.31 -11.27
C VAL A 643 -2.82 21.46 -10.02
N LEU A 644 -2.84 20.13 -10.15
CA LEU A 644 -2.56 19.22 -9.03
C LEU A 644 -1.13 19.37 -8.50
N ALA A 645 -0.15 19.62 -9.38
CA ALA A 645 1.25 19.87 -9.03
C ALA A 645 1.47 21.15 -8.21
N LEU A 646 0.54 22.11 -8.31
CA LEU A 646 0.63 23.41 -7.66
C LEU A 646 -0.10 23.44 -6.31
N LEU A 647 -0.67 22.32 -5.86
CA LEU A 647 -1.31 22.22 -4.55
C LEU A 647 -0.25 22.24 -3.44
N PRO A 648 -0.37 23.15 -2.44
CA PRO A 648 0.63 23.26 -1.39
C PRO A 648 0.63 22.03 -0.48
N GLY A 649 1.82 21.56 -0.10
CA GLY A 649 1.99 20.42 0.82
C GLY A 649 1.75 19.03 0.21
N LEU A 650 1.45 18.96 -1.10
CA LEU A 650 1.28 17.73 -1.84
C LEU A 650 2.28 17.65 -2.99
N GLU A 651 2.80 16.45 -3.21
CA GLU A 651 3.75 16.09 -4.24
C GLU A 651 3.09 15.08 -5.19
N ILE A 652 3.50 15.12 -6.47
CA ILE A 652 2.99 14.19 -7.46
C ILE A 652 3.72 12.85 -7.37
N ARG A 653 2.96 11.77 -7.12
CA ARG A 653 3.42 10.39 -7.28
C ARG A 653 2.70 9.73 -8.45
N VAL A 654 3.41 9.54 -9.55
CA VAL A 654 2.84 8.85 -10.72
C VAL A 654 3.09 7.35 -10.62
N HIS A 655 2.10 6.61 -10.12
CA HIS A 655 2.08 5.15 -10.16
C HIS A 655 1.96 4.63 -11.61
N HIS A 656 2.57 3.48 -11.92
CA HIS A 656 2.56 2.90 -13.28
C HIS A 656 1.15 2.57 -13.79
N TYR A 657 0.18 2.29 -12.91
CA TYR A 657 -1.21 2.10 -13.33
C TYR A 657 -1.83 3.39 -13.90
N ILE A 658 -1.46 4.56 -13.37
CA ILE A 658 -1.90 5.87 -13.88
C ILE A 658 -1.28 6.12 -15.26
N ILE A 659 0.01 5.81 -15.41
CA ILE A 659 0.70 5.90 -16.71
C ILE A 659 -0.04 5.05 -17.76
N ALA A 660 -0.41 3.82 -17.40
CA ALA A 660 -1.20 2.96 -18.28
C ALA A 660 -2.55 3.58 -18.67
N MET A 661 -3.30 4.13 -17.71
CA MET A 661 -4.58 4.80 -17.96
C MET A 661 -4.45 5.97 -18.95
N VAL A 662 -3.39 6.78 -18.83
CA VAL A 662 -3.13 7.94 -19.69
C VAL A 662 -2.71 7.52 -21.10
N LEU A 663 -1.90 6.47 -21.23
CA LEU A 663 -1.31 6.08 -22.51
C LEU A 663 -2.22 5.18 -23.36
N ILE A 664 -3.06 4.33 -22.75
CA ILE A 664 -3.93 3.38 -23.49
C ILE A 664 -4.79 4.05 -24.57
N PRO A 665 -5.49 5.19 -24.34
CA PRO A 665 -6.28 5.85 -25.38
C PRO A 665 -5.47 6.20 -26.64
N GLY A 666 -4.21 6.58 -26.48
CA GLY A 666 -3.30 6.90 -27.59
C GLY A 666 -2.93 5.70 -28.46
N THR A 667 -3.26 4.46 -28.03
CA THR A 667 -2.95 3.22 -28.73
C THR A 667 -4.12 2.67 -29.57
N ALA A 668 -5.22 3.40 -29.71
CA ALA A 668 -6.44 2.95 -30.40
C ALA A 668 -6.31 2.73 -31.94
N PHE A 669 -5.10 2.71 -32.47
CA PHE A 669 -4.81 2.68 -33.91
C PHE A 669 -4.32 1.31 -34.34
N PRO A 670 -4.74 0.80 -35.52
CA PRO A 670 -4.53 -0.57 -35.99
C PRO A 670 -3.07 -0.84 -36.41
N THR A 671 -2.12 -0.81 -35.47
CA THR A 671 -0.70 -1.05 -35.72
C THR A 671 -0.15 -2.13 -34.79
N ARG A 672 0.89 -2.85 -35.22
CA ARG A 672 1.53 -3.88 -34.39
C ARG A 672 2.14 -3.31 -33.11
N LEU A 673 2.69 -2.11 -33.21
CA LEU A 673 3.21 -1.39 -32.05
C LEU A 673 2.09 -1.06 -31.06
N SER A 674 0.92 -0.63 -31.53
CA SER A 674 -0.25 -0.45 -30.66
C SER A 674 -0.64 -1.73 -29.91
N ALA A 675 -0.55 -2.90 -30.56
CA ALA A 675 -0.82 -4.18 -29.90
C ALA A 675 0.19 -4.47 -28.76
N ILE A 676 1.48 -4.25 -29.03
CA ILE A 676 2.55 -4.38 -28.04
C ILE A 676 2.33 -3.42 -26.85
N TYR A 677 2.03 -2.14 -27.15
CA TYR A 677 1.78 -1.14 -26.11
C TYR A 677 0.55 -1.53 -25.28
N GLN A 678 -0.53 -1.96 -25.91
CA GLN A 678 -1.74 -2.37 -25.20
C GLN A 678 -1.51 -3.59 -24.30
N GLY A 679 -0.78 -4.60 -24.77
CA GLY A 679 -0.38 -5.74 -23.95
C GLY A 679 0.36 -5.27 -22.69
N LEU A 680 1.46 -4.52 -22.88
CA LEU A 680 2.28 -4.02 -21.79
C LEU A 680 1.50 -3.12 -20.82
N LEU A 681 0.77 -2.12 -21.34
CA LEU A 681 0.03 -1.16 -20.52
C LEU A 681 -1.12 -1.81 -19.76
N LEU A 682 -1.80 -2.82 -20.34
CA LEU A 682 -2.79 -3.59 -19.60
C LEU A 682 -2.13 -4.35 -18.44
N GLY A 683 -1.00 -5.01 -18.70
CA GLY A 683 -0.25 -5.68 -17.65
C GLY A 683 0.18 -4.72 -16.53
N LEU A 684 0.74 -3.55 -16.87
CA LEU A 684 1.15 -2.52 -15.91
C LEU A 684 -0.03 -1.98 -15.09
N PHE A 685 -1.17 -1.75 -15.75
CA PHE A 685 -2.39 -1.35 -15.05
C PHE A 685 -2.85 -2.41 -14.05
N LEU A 686 -2.91 -3.68 -14.48
CA LEU A 686 -3.35 -4.78 -13.63
C LEU A 686 -2.39 -4.98 -12.46
N ASN A 687 -1.07 -4.94 -12.71
CA ASN A 687 -0.06 -5.03 -11.65
C ASN A 687 -0.25 -3.92 -10.62
N GLY A 688 -0.28 -2.66 -11.05
CA GLY A 688 -0.39 -1.54 -10.12
C GLY A 688 -1.69 -1.58 -9.31
N ALA A 689 -2.83 -1.85 -9.96
CA ALA A 689 -4.11 -1.94 -9.29
C ALA A 689 -4.19 -3.15 -8.34
N ALA A 690 -3.74 -4.34 -8.76
CA ALA A 690 -3.91 -5.56 -7.98
C ALA A 690 -2.90 -5.73 -6.84
N ALA A 691 -1.67 -5.22 -7.00
CA ALA A 691 -0.62 -5.30 -5.99
C ALA A 691 -0.69 -4.15 -4.97
N TYR A 692 -1.03 -2.94 -5.41
CA TYR A 692 -0.97 -1.74 -4.55
C TYR A 692 -2.33 -1.06 -4.35
N GLY A 693 -3.37 -1.45 -5.10
CA GLY A 693 -4.64 -0.75 -5.08
C GLY A 693 -4.64 0.51 -5.95
N PHE A 694 -5.63 1.38 -5.75
CA PHE A 694 -5.77 2.65 -6.48
C PHE A 694 -5.18 3.81 -5.68
N ASP A 695 -3.87 3.75 -5.42
CA ASP A 695 -3.16 4.77 -4.65
C ASP A 695 -3.24 6.16 -5.28
N SER A 696 -3.31 7.18 -4.43
CA SER A 696 -3.44 8.57 -4.84
C SER A 696 -2.29 9.02 -5.76
N ILE A 697 -2.62 9.87 -6.73
CA ILE A 697 -1.63 10.61 -7.54
C ILE A 697 -0.94 11.73 -6.75
N LEU A 698 -1.54 12.15 -5.64
CA LEU A 698 -1.04 13.17 -4.73
C LEU A 698 -0.72 12.53 -3.38
N GLN A 699 0.49 12.74 -2.90
CA GLN A 699 0.96 12.29 -1.60
C GLN A 699 1.69 13.42 -0.90
N THR A 700 1.76 13.40 0.42
CA THR A 700 2.59 14.38 1.15
C THR A 700 4.08 14.08 0.93
N ALA A 701 4.94 15.07 1.16
CA ALA A 701 6.39 14.85 1.12
C ALA A 701 6.81 13.77 2.14
N ASP A 702 6.10 13.65 3.27
CA ASP A 702 6.34 12.63 4.30
C ASP A 702 5.96 11.23 3.81
N GLU A 703 4.82 11.07 3.14
CA GLU A 703 4.39 9.79 2.54
C GLU A 703 5.36 9.29 1.45
N LEU A 704 5.99 10.21 0.71
CA LEU A 704 6.99 9.88 -0.32
C LEU A 704 8.35 9.49 0.23
N ARG A 705 8.71 10.04 1.40
CA ARG A 705 10.04 9.84 1.99
C ARG A 705 10.24 8.39 2.43
N GLN A 706 9.19 7.74 2.92
CA GLN A 706 9.22 6.41 3.53
C GLN A 706 10.22 6.39 4.70
N ASP A 707 11.14 5.43 4.74
CA ASP A 707 12.21 5.28 5.73
C ASP A 707 13.50 6.06 5.39
N ALA A 708 13.46 6.97 4.40
CA ALA A 708 14.61 7.82 4.08
C ALA A 708 14.81 8.93 5.15
N PRO A 709 16.05 9.44 5.32
CA PRO A 709 16.32 10.53 6.27
C PRO A 709 15.43 11.75 6.03
N LEU A 710 14.92 12.32 7.14
CA LEU A 710 14.04 13.48 7.20
C LEU A 710 14.69 14.76 6.66
N GLY A 711 16.02 14.84 6.72
CA GLY A 711 16.77 16.08 6.54
C GLY A 711 16.58 17.03 7.72
N SER A 712 16.33 16.50 8.92
CA SER A 712 16.13 17.31 10.11
C SER A 712 17.44 17.90 10.61
N ASP A 713 17.35 18.86 11.54
CA ASP A 713 18.52 19.29 12.29
C ASP A 713 19.15 18.08 13.00
N LEU A 714 20.48 18.05 13.02
CA LEU A 714 21.25 16.99 13.68
C LEU A 714 21.89 17.54 14.96
N PRO A 715 21.77 16.84 16.09
CA PRO A 715 22.43 17.25 17.32
C PRO A 715 23.95 17.04 17.22
N THR A 716 24.71 17.81 17.99
CA THR A 716 26.18 17.76 17.98
C THR A 716 26.70 17.20 19.29
N PHE A 717 27.54 16.16 19.24
CA PHE A 717 28.27 15.68 20.40
C PHE A 717 29.32 16.72 20.82
N LEU A 718 29.33 17.08 22.10
CA LEU A 718 30.41 17.87 22.70
C LEU A 718 31.58 16.96 23.07
N THR A 719 31.30 15.72 23.47
CA THR A 719 32.34 14.67 23.61
C THR A 719 32.88 14.30 22.25
N ASN A 720 34.21 14.40 22.09
CA ASN A 720 34.92 14.13 20.84
C ASN A 720 36.30 13.54 21.11
N SER A 721 36.99 13.17 20.03
CA SER A 721 38.31 12.54 20.03
C SER A 721 39.41 13.34 20.77
N THR A 722 39.22 14.65 20.95
CA THR A 722 40.20 15.53 21.62
C THR A 722 39.93 15.76 23.11
N ASN A 723 38.69 15.59 23.56
CA ASN A 723 38.29 15.88 24.94
C ASN A 723 37.80 14.66 25.73
N TYR A 724 37.64 13.49 25.09
CA TYR A 724 37.38 12.26 25.78
C TYR A 724 38.62 11.81 26.59
N ILE A 725 38.50 11.75 27.92
CA ILE A 725 39.62 11.45 28.82
C ILE A 725 39.55 9.98 29.25
N ALA A 726 40.28 9.11 28.55
CA ALA A 726 40.30 7.66 28.82
C ALA A 726 40.83 7.27 30.22
N SER A 727 41.50 8.19 30.94
CA SER A 727 42.01 7.93 32.30
C SER A 727 40.92 8.01 33.38
N ILE A 728 39.75 8.58 33.10
CA ILE A 728 38.61 8.58 34.03
C ILE A 728 38.04 7.14 34.08
N PRO A 729 37.80 6.56 35.28
CA PRO A 729 37.18 5.25 35.39
C PRO A 729 35.87 5.17 34.63
N PHE A 730 35.61 4.07 33.94
CA PHE A 730 34.46 3.92 33.03
C PHE A 730 33.10 4.18 33.71
N GLU A 731 32.95 3.78 34.97
CA GLU A 731 31.76 4.04 35.79
C GLU A 731 31.47 5.54 35.99
N ASN A 732 32.50 6.38 35.89
CA ASN A 732 32.39 7.85 36.01
C ASN A 732 32.45 8.56 34.65
N GLN A 733 32.50 7.82 33.54
CA GLN A 733 32.50 8.41 32.20
C GLN A 733 31.09 8.88 31.84
N THR A 734 31.03 10.05 31.20
CA THR A 734 29.79 10.61 30.65
C THR A 734 30.06 11.10 29.24
N ILE A 735 29.07 10.94 28.37
CA ILE A 735 29.03 11.61 27.07
C ILE A 735 28.11 12.82 27.17
N ALA A 736 28.44 13.89 26.45
CA ALA A 736 27.69 15.12 26.45
C ALA A 736 27.46 15.65 25.03
N TRP A 737 26.38 16.40 24.86
CA TRP A 737 25.96 17.00 23.59
C TRP A 737 25.44 18.42 23.81
N ASP A 738 25.35 19.17 22.70
CA ASP A 738 24.99 20.58 22.72
C ASP A 738 23.50 20.79 23.07
N SER A 739 23.15 22.02 23.45
CA SER A 739 21.79 22.43 23.78
C SER A 739 20.82 22.34 22.60
N LEU A 740 19.52 22.24 22.92
CA LEU A 740 18.45 22.10 21.93
C LEU A 740 18.37 23.32 20.99
N PRO A 741 18.38 23.11 19.66
CA PRO A 741 18.02 24.15 18.70
C PRO A 741 16.55 24.56 18.84
N ALA A 742 16.20 25.75 18.33
CA ALA A 742 14.82 26.24 18.38
C ALA A 742 13.87 25.31 17.61
N GLY A 743 12.75 24.93 18.24
CA GLY A 743 11.72 24.06 17.64
C GLY A 743 11.79 22.59 18.05
N TRP A 744 12.80 22.20 18.85
CA TRP A 744 12.96 20.84 19.38
C TRP A 744 12.70 20.82 20.89
N ASP A 745 12.14 19.72 21.41
CA ASP A 745 11.74 19.57 22.81
C ASP A 745 12.53 18.51 23.59
N GLY A 746 13.44 17.78 22.95
CA GLY A 746 14.28 16.78 23.60
C GLY A 746 15.27 16.08 22.67
N PHE A 747 15.87 15.02 23.19
CA PHE A 747 16.83 14.15 22.52
C PHE A 747 16.39 12.69 22.64
N ALA A 748 16.79 11.88 21.66
CA ALA A 748 16.76 10.42 21.71
C ALA A 748 18.17 9.88 21.45
N LEU A 749 18.65 9.00 22.32
CA LEU A 749 19.99 8.40 22.23
C LEU A 749 19.88 6.89 21.99
N LEU A 750 20.44 6.43 20.88
CA LEU A 750 20.75 5.02 20.68
C LEU A 750 22.16 4.73 21.21
N VAL A 751 22.29 3.68 22.01
CA VAL A 751 23.57 3.06 22.38
C VAL A 751 23.50 1.60 21.92
N ASP A 752 24.45 1.21 21.07
CA ASP A 752 24.53 -0.13 20.49
C ASP A 752 23.25 -0.53 19.73
N ASP A 753 22.72 0.40 18.94
CA ASP A 753 21.48 0.27 18.16
C ASP A 753 20.20 0.09 19.00
N VAL A 754 20.26 0.37 20.32
CA VAL A 754 19.12 0.32 21.25
C VAL A 754 18.87 1.71 21.82
N GLU A 755 17.61 2.18 21.82
CA GLU A 755 17.26 3.45 22.46
C GLU A 755 17.42 3.32 23.98
N ARG A 756 18.33 4.10 24.56
CA ARG A 756 18.63 4.07 26.01
C ARG A 756 18.15 5.31 26.74
N TYR A 757 17.85 6.37 26.02
CA TYR A 757 17.46 7.63 26.62
C TYR A 757 16.55 8.43 25.70
N VAL A 758 15.51 9.02 26.29
CA VAL A 758 14.65 10.04 25.69
C VAL A 758 14.41 11.14 26.73
N GLY A 759 14.68 12.40 26.37
CA GLY A 759 14.43 13.55 27.26
C GLY A 759 15.32 14.76 26.99
N THR A 760 15.39 15.69 27.94
CA THR A 760 16.05 17.01 27.78
C THR A 760 17.46 17.10 28.37
N ALA A 761 18.01 16.02 28.91
CA ALA A 761 19.36 16.01 29.47
C ALA A 761 20.39 16.25 28.36
N LEU A 762 21.52 16.87 28.74
CA LEU A 762 22.64 17.17 27.85
C LEU A 762 23.81 16.20 28.02
N ASN A 763 23.64 15.20 28.87
CA ASN A 763 24.65 14.20 29.15
C ASN A 763 24.03 12.84 29.50
N PHE A 764 24.84 11.80 29.36
CA PHE A 764 24.47 10.42 29.66
C PHE A 764 25.64 9.66 30.27
N SER A 765 25.37 8.88 31.32
CA SER A 765 26.39 8.11 32.03
C SER A 765 26.64 6.76 31.35
N LEU A 766 27.91 6.38 31.24
CA LEU A 766 28.32 5.09 30.67
C LEU A 766 28.39 3.96 31.71
N ALA A 767 28.04 4.22 32.97
CA ALA A 767 28.26 3.29 34.08
C ALA A 767 27.59 1.92 33.91
N ALA A 768 26.50 1.84 33.14
CA ALA A 768 25.74 0.61 32.91
C ALA A 768 26.33 -0.29 31.82
N PHE A 769 27.36 0.16 31.08
CA PHE A 769 27.90 -0.54 29.91
C PHE A 769 29.21 -1.27 30.22
N ASN A 770 29.61 -2.18 29.33
CA ASN A 770 30.80 -3.01 29.53
C ASN A 770 32.01 -2.39 28.81
N GLN A 771 32.94 -1.81 29.57
CA GLN A 771 34.17 -1.21 29.05
C GLN A 771 35.00 -2.14 28.12
N SER A 772 34.87 -3.46 28.24
CA SER A 772 35.61 -4.41 27.40
C SER A 772 35.06 -4.53 25.97
N LEU A 773 33.92 -3.92 25.67
CA LEU A 773 33.26 -3.95 24.37
C LEU A 773 33.27 -2.57 23.70
N PRO A 774 33.27 -2.50 22.36
CA PRO A 774 33.02 -1.25 21.67
C PRO A 774 31.57 -0.79 21.90
N HIS A 775 31.37 0.53 21.95
CA HIS A 775 30.04 1.13 22.06
C HIS A 775 29.80 2.13 20.95
N PHE A 776 28.60 2.07 20.35
CA PHE A 776 28.19 2.93 19.24
C PHE A 776 27.07 3.87 19.69
N PHE A 777 27.28 5.17 19.54
CA PHE A 777 26.35 6.20 20.00
C PHE A 777 25.76 6.96 18.81
N ARG A 778 24.44 7.08 18.78
CA ARG A 778 23.72 7.91 17.80
C ARG A 778 22.69 8.75 18.50
N LEU A 779 22.65 10.04 18.15
CA LEU A 779 21.79 11.01 18.82
C LEU A 779 20.83 11.60 17.80
N ALA A 780 19.57 11.79 18.19
CA ALA A 780 18.57 12.50 17.43
C ALA A 780 17.92 13.58 18.30
N LEU A 781 17.38 14.61 17.67
CA LEU A 781 16.49 15.57 18.32
C LEU A 781 15.07 15.01 18.33
N THR A 782 14.25 15.36 19.31
CA THR A 782 12.83 14.95 19.39
C THR A 782 11.89 16.16 19.39
N SER A 783 10.71 15.96 18.81
CA SER A 783 9.61 16.94 18.84
C SER A 783 8.28 16.20 18.95
N GLY A 784 7.48 16.52 19.97
CA GLY A 784 6.16 15.93 20.19
C GLY A 784 6.20 14.42 20.40
N GLY A 785 7.31 13.89 20.94
CA GLY A 785 7.54 12.47 21.15
C GLY A 785 8.05 11.68 19.94
N ASN A 786 8.28 12.33 18.78
CA ASN A 786 8.89 11.70 17.61
C ASN A 786 10.36 12.09 17.48
N ALA A 787 11.23 11.12 17.19
CA ALA A 787 12.64 11.38 16.89
C ALA A 787 12.80 11.90 15.45
N GLY A 788 13.71 12.85 15.28
CA GLY A 788 14.25 13.29 13.99
C GLY A 788 15.30 12.31 13.45
N ASP A 789 16.17 12.80 12.59
CA ASP A 789 17.29 12.01 12.08
C ASP A 789 18.34 11.75 13.16
N PHE A 790 18.81 10.51 13.21
CA PHE A 790 19.95 10.12 14.02
C PHE A 790 21.26 10.52 13.33
N THR A 791 22.22 11.00 14.10
CA THR A 791 23.60 11.20 13.62
C THR A 791 24.21 9.89 13.16
N MET A 792 25.21 9.96 12.27
CA MET A 792 26.17 8.86 12.11
C MET A 792 26.77 8.45 13.47
N PRO A 793 27.25 7.20 13.61
CA PRO A 793 27.67 6.66 14.89
C PRO A 793 28.99 7.29 15.35
N ALA A 794 29.01 7.76 16.59
CA ALA A 794 30.24 7.96 17.33
C ALA A 794 30.65 6.63 17.99
N THR A 795 31.94 6.31 18.01
CA THR A 795 32.40 4.98 18.47
C THR A 795 33.39 5.12 19.61
N LEU A 796 33.12 4.44 20.72
CA LEU A 796 34.08 4.26 21.81
C LEU A 796 34.62 2.84 21.77
N TRP A 797 35.93 2.70 21.55
CA TRP A 797 36.60 1.40 21.54
C TRP A 797 37.06 0.98 22.95
N PRO A 798 37.22 -0.34 23.22
CA PRO A 798 37.70 -0.85 24.51
C PRO A 798 39.06 -0.31 24.95
N ASN A 799 39.90 0.11 23.98
CA ASN A 799 41.20 0.73 24.24
C ASN A 799 41.10 2.19 24.73
N GLY A 800 39.89 2.72 24.91
CA GLY A 800 39.62 4.09 25.34
C GLY A 800 39.69 5.13 24.22
N SER A 801 39.79 4.72 22.95
CA SER A 801 39.77 5.64 21.82
C SER A 801 38.34 6.00 21.41
N TRP A 802 38.09 7.30 21.22
CA TRP A 802 36.83 7.84 20.73
C TRP A 802 36.98 8.24 19.26
N VAL A 803 36.03 7.81 18.43
CA VAL A 803 35.91 8.18 17.01
C VAL A 803 34.70 9.07 16.85
N ASP A 804 34.93 10.25 16.30
CA ASP A 804 33.89 11.26 16.08
C ASP A 804 32.91 10.80 14.99
N PRO A 805 31.61 11.13 15.11
CA PRO A 805 30.63 10.76 14.11
C PRO A 805 30.92 11.47 12.78
N LEU A 806 30.72 10.74 11.68
CA LEU A 806 30.79 11.32 10.34
C LEU A 806 29.66 12.35 10.14
N PRO A 807 29.81 13.32 9.23
CA PRO A 807 28.74 14.28 8.95
C PRO A 807 27.55 13.59 8.25
N GLY A 808 26.34 14.00 8.64
CA GLY A 808 25.09 13.57 8.02
C GLY A 808 24.26 12.58 8.86
N PRO A 809 23.05 12.25 8.38
CA PRO A 809 22.16 11.31 9.06
C PRO A 809 22.54 9.85 8.78
N SER A 810 22.26 8.97 9.76
CA SER A 810 22.54 7.53 9.72
C SER A 810 21.59 6.71 8.87
#